data_AF-A0AB36ZW47-F1
#
_entry.id   AF-A0AB36ZW47-F1
#
_cell.length_a   1.000
_cell.length_b   1.000
_cell.length_c   1.000
_cell.angle_alpha   90.00
_cell.angle_beta   90.00
_cell.angle_gamma   90.00
#
_symmetry.space_group_name_H-M   'P 1'
#
loop_
_entity.id
_entity.type
_entity.pdbx_description
1 polymer ?
#
loop_
_entity_poly.entity_id
_entity_poly.type
_entity_poly.pdbx_seq_one_letter_code
_entity_poly.pdbx_strand_id
1 'polypeptide(L)'
;MENHTKDFINLIEKVLDENNEYFKELNNIKQEDKKELIIKIFENNKLNLNDYKDDNGEIPYLILGKPFEVHIKKFILSFKDSFSINVEILKDISKQIEIDYLLKTISKEKANFYWSISNALIYYGIYKNGKIVSFQNVKFWKELIKKLYSLNLLQEHYPNFYFEEEGYPHPDFNHLTRLINDKNIIEKQLKEKLEIVDGIVIFKKGQGKRIVKKIEKKLAQCNLFYFLKFIFELYYKNKKINNIEYNTIPYKYIINILIKNISKSNDKPIDIKEVMNIKNLLSSFIGLYQLKENKFEMMDISSTKLVTHLRNQVLYANFYPIYELKTDVLIQYIDNIVKPSIKDNKELFLEKFGFTIESLIDFFLFIDKEDDDILILEKNNIFDYDLKILEFYSIDASFVNSNYSTIDNLKETNNLFAMNPVLKYENKYFIIGYKCFKMNFYTSLVEKIRHTIDKAINQKIGENVDIFLESIFEDIKDKHKYEIFSGNYTPPKKDNPESDLALKLEKDIIFFENKNKYLTAQSFFGSETEILKDLTLSFVFSQKQLFKHERNIKKYKKLVFHKQKKLVYNNENIIKISVSTNNWFNIMNNSTKTILTGIIKLGFIIDSFSDAKKYLNELQDILIEISQHKDFDMNISLNQTLFLPLELIVDKYKDDNFIEILKTLVATCMNTDNILHTYDYIQYIKSYKD
;
A
#
# COMPACT_ATOMS: atom_id res chain seq x y z
N MET A 1 -17.52 -0.03 -20.43
CA MET A 1 -17.65 -0.41 -19.01
C MET A 1 -19.13 -0.58 -18.77
N GLU A 2 -19.54 -1.74 -18.25
CA GLU A 2 -20.91 -1.95 -17.80
C GLU A 2 -21.16 -1.09 -16.56
N ASN A 3 -22.41 -0.65 -16.35
CA ASN A 3 -22.79 0.15 -15.17
C ASN A 3 -23.72 -0.72 -14.32
N HIS A 4 -23.11 -1.51 -13.45
CA HIS A 4 -23.83 -2.50 -12.67
C HIS A 4 -24.78 -1.86 -11.66
N THR A 5 -24.44 -0.70 -11.12
CA THR A 5 -25.33 0.07 -10.23
C THR A 5 -26.60 0.47 -10.92
N LYS A 6 -26.51 0.99 -12.15
CA LYS A 6 -27.69 1.37 -12.93
C LYS A 6 -28.55 0.14 -13.25
N ASP A 7 -27.94 -0.96 -13.67
CA ASP A 7 -28.67 -2.19 -13.97
C ASP A 7 -29.39 -2.74 -12.73
N PHE A 8 -28.72 -2.71 -11.57
CA PHE A 8 -29.27 -3.13 -10.29
C PHE A 8 -30.44 -2.24 -9.83
N ILE A 9 -30.28 -0.92 -9.88
CA ILE A 9 -31.35 0.03 -9.51
C ILE A 9 -32.56 -0.14 -10.43
N ASN A 10 -32.35 -0.21 -11.75
CA ASN A 10 -33.44 -0.42 -12.72
C ASN A 10 -34.22 -1.71 -12.43
N LEU A 11 -33.52 -2.77 -12.01
CA LEU A 11 -34.13 -4.06 -11.67
C LEU A 11 -34.96 -3.96 -10.40
N ILE A 12 -34.49 -3.24 -9.39
CA ILE A 12 -35.25 -2.96 -8.17
C ILE A 12 -36.49 -2.14 -8.48
N GLU A 13 -36.35 -1.03 -9.20
CA GLU A 13 -37.49 -0.16 -9.56
C GLU A 13 -38.54 -0.93 -10.35
N LYS A 14 -38.12 -1.74 -11.32
CA LYS A 14 -39.02 -2.62 -12.07
C LYS A 14 -39.78 -3.60 -11.16
N VAL A 15 -39.14 -4.18 -10.15
CA VAL A 15 -39.79 -5.09 -9.20
C VAL A 15 -40.80 -4.36 -8.33
N LEU A 16 -40.45 -3.17 -7.85
CA LEU A 16 -41.34 -2.33 -7.07
C LEU A 16 -42.59 -1.93 -7.86
N ASP A 17 -42.41 -1.52 -9.12
CA ASP A 17 -43.52 -1.14 -9.99
C ASP A 17 -44.44 -2.32 -10.28
N GLU A 18 -43.88 -3.49 -10.63
CA GLU A 18 -44.65 -4.71 -10.92
C GLU A 18 -45.38 -5.29 -9.69
N ASN A 19 -44.95 -4.96 -8.47
CA ASN A 19 -45.52 -5.47 -7.22
C ASN A 19 -46.08 -4.35 -6.32
N ASN A 20 -46.39 -3.17 -6.88
CA ASN A 20 -46.77 -1.98 -6.12
C ASN A 20 -48.00 -2.22 -5.24
N GLU A 21 -49.06 -2.82 -5.79
CA GLU A 21 -50.28 -3.13 -5.03
C GLU A 21 -50.00 -4.11 -3.88
N TYR A 22 -49.22 -5.16 -4.16
CA TYR A 22 -48.80 -6.14 -3.17
C TYR A 22 -48.01 -5.52 -2.01
N PHE A 23 -47.03 -4.65 -2.33
CA PHE A 23 -46.23 -3.99 -1.30
C PHE A 23 -47.01 -2.92 -0.52
N LYS A 24 -48.00 -2.27 -1.13
CA LYS A 24 -48.93 -1.38 -0.43
C LYS A 24 -49.81 -2.15 0.56
N GLU A 25 -50.34 -3.31 0.16
CA GLU A 25 -51.11 -4.19 1.04
C GLU A 25 -50.27 -4.59 2.27
N LEU A 26 -49.04 -5.08 2.07
CA LEU A 26 -48.17 -5.45 3.18
C LEU A 26 -47.81 -4.27 4.10
N ASN A 27 -47.60 -3.08 3.53
CA ASN A 27 -47.31 -1.88 4.33
C ASN A 27 -48.52 -1.45 5.18
N ASN A 28 -49.74 -1.58 4.66
CA ASN A 28 -50.96 -1.29 5.43
C ASN A 28 -51.11 -2.28 6.59
N ILE A 29 -50.97 -3.58 6.31
CA ILE A 29 -51.02 -4.62 7.35
C ILE A 29 -49.94 -4.39 8.42
N LYS A 30 -48.73 -3.97 8.02
CA LYS A 30 -47.65 -3.64 8.97
C LYS A 30 -48.05 -2.55 9.98
N GLN A 31 -48.87 -1.58 9.56
CA GLN A 31 -49.34 -0.49 10.43
C GLN A 31 -50.48 -0.94 11.36
N GLU A 32 -51.24 -1.96 10.96
CA GLU A 32 -52.43 -2.46 11.67
C GLU A 32 -52.12 -3.63 12.61
N ASP A 33 -51.48 -4.70 12.11
CA ASP A 33 -51.12 -5.89 12.86
C ASP A 33 -49.85 -6.57 12.32
N LYS A 34 -48.79 -6.51 13.12
CA LYS A 34 -47.49 -7.15 12.82
C LYS A 34 -47.60 -8.69 12.73
N LYS A 35 -48.53 -9.30 13.45
CA LYS A 35 -48.75 -10.76 13.42
C LYS A 35 -49.38 -11.17 12.09
N GLU A 36 -50.38 -10.42 11.64
CA GLU A 36 -51.01 -10.62 10.34
C GLU A 36 -50.03 -10.43 9.18
N LEU A 37 -49.12 -9.43 9.28
CA LEU A 37 -48.05 -9.22 8.30
C LEU A 37 -47.19 -10.47 8.12
N ILE A 38 -46.78 -11.10 9.22
CA ILE A 38 -45.92 -12.29 9.20
C ILE A 38 -46.66 -13.47 8.56
N ILE A 39 -47.91 -13.71 8.97
CA ILE A 39 -48.75 -14.79 8.41
C ILE A 39 -48.85 -14.61 6.90
N LYS A 40 -49.20 -13.40 6.46
CA LYS A 40 -49.35 -13.06 5.04
C LYS A 40 -48.05 -13.27 4.26
N ILE A 41 -46.90 -12.86 4.80
CA ILE A 41 -45.60 -13.08 4.13
C ILE A 41 -45.27 -14.58 4.02
N PHE A 42 -45.53 -15.37 5.05
CA PHE A 42 -45.26 -16.80 5.05
C PHE A 42 -46.17 -17.56 4.08
N GLU A 43 -47.47 -17.27 4.06
CA GLU A 43 -48.43 -17.84 3.11
C GLU A 43 -48.05 -17.54 1.66
N ASN A 44 -47.75 -16.28 1.36
CA ASN A 44 -47.33 -15.85 0.01
C ASN A 44 -46.03 -16.53 -0.46
N ASN A 45 -45.20 -16.97 0.47
CA ASN A 45 -43.94 -17.66 0.19
C ASN A 45 -44.02 -19.18 0.37
N LYS A 46 -45.23 -19.72 0.59
CA LYS A 46 -45.53 -21.16 0.80
C LYS A 46 -44.72 -21.78 1.94
N LEU A 47 -44.52 -21.02 3.02
CA LEU A 47 -43.88 -21.50 4.24
C LEU A 47 -44.94 -22.01 5.21
N ASN A 48 -44.78 -23.24 5.69
CA ASN A 48 -45.68 -23.81 6.68
C ASN A 48 -45.37 -23.23 8.07
N LEU A 49 -46.27 -22.40 8.58
CA LEU A 49 -46.16 -21.79 9.91
C LEU A 49 -46.11 -22.83 11.04
N ASN A 50 -46.66 -24.03 10.82
CA ASN A 50 -46.65 -25.11 11.82
C ASN A 50 -45.25 -25.68 12.07
N ASP A 51 -44.31 -25.49 11.14
CA ASP A 51 -42.92 -25.96 11.29
C ASP A 51 -42.12 -25.12 12.31
N TYR A 52 -42.70 -24.03 12.81
CA TYR A 52 -42.02 -23.02 13.65
C TYR A 52 -42.78 -22.70 14.95
N LYS A 53 -43.73 -23.55 15.33
CA LYS A 53 -44.38 -23.48 16.64
C LYS A 53 -43.42 -23.95 17.72
N ASP A 54 -43.42 -23.29 18.87
CA ASP A 54 -42.74 -23.77 20.05
C ASP A 54 -43.48 -24.97 20.69
N ASP A 55 -42.93 -25.50 21.77
CA ASP A 55 -43.49 -26.66 22.48
C ASP A 55 -44.89 -26.38 23.05
N ASN A 56 -45.34 -25.13 23.10
CA ASN A 56 -46.68 -24.71 23.53
C ASN A 56 -47.65 -24.50 22.34
N GLY A 57 -47.22 -24.73 21.10
CA GLY A 57 -48.03 -24.51 19.91
C GLY A 57 -48.15 -23.03 19.49
N GLU A 58 -47.43 -22.13 20.16
CA GLU A 58 -47.37 -20.71 19.84
C GLU A 58 -46.22 -20.42 18.88
N ILE A 59 -46.34 -19.35 18.09
CA ILE A 59 -45.28 -18.95 17.16
C ILE A 59 -44.47 -17.83 17.83
N PRO A 60 -43.19 -18.05 18.20
CA PRO A 60 -42.40 -17.03 18.89
C PRO A 60 -42.10 -15.85 17.95
N TYR A 61 -42.87 -14.77 18.07
CA TYR A 61 -42.84 -13.62 17.16
C TYR A 61 -41.48 -12.92 17.06
N LEU A 62 -40.65 -13.01 18.11
CA LEU A 62 -39.29 -12.47 18.16
C LEU A 62 -38.26 -13.25 17.30
N ILE A 63 -38.63 -14.43 16.78
CA ILE A 63 -37.69 -15.35 16.10
C ILE A 63 -38.01 -15.54 14.60
N LEU A 64 -39.16 -15.05 14.12
CA LEU A 64 -39.70 -15.37 12.78
C LEU A 64 -38.98 -14.75 11.57
N GLY A 65 -38.08 -13.79 11.78
CA GLY A 65 -37.17 -13.35 10.71
C GLY A 65 -36.24 -14.47 10.25
N LYS A 66 -35.74 -15.31 11.18
CA LYS A 66 -34.75 -16.35 10.90
C LYS A 66 -35.25 -17.45 9.94
N PRO A 67 -36.47 -18.01 10.10
CA PRO A 67 -37.05 -18.92 9.11
C PRO A 67 -37.13 -18.36 7.69
N PHE A 68 -37.51 -17.09 7.56
CA PHE A 68 -37.62 -16.45 6.25
C PHE A 68 -36.24 -16.21 5.62
N GLU A 69 -35.23 -15.87 6.43
CA GLU A 69 -33.83 -15.81 5.99
C GLU A 69 -33.33 -17.17 5.47
N VAL A 70 -33.68 -18.28 6.15
CA VAL A 70 -33.35 -19.64 5.69
C VAL A 70 -34.03 -19.96 4.36
N HIS A 71 -35.29 -19.54 4.18
CA HIS A 71 -36.00 -19.69 2.91
C HIS A 71 -35.32 -18.94 1.76
N ILE A 72 -34.92 -17.69 2.01
CA ILE A 72 -34.17 -16.88 1.05
C ILE A 72 -32.87 -17.59 0.66
N LYS A 73 -32.10 -18.09 1.65
CA LYS A 73 -30.88 -18.87 1.40
C LYS A 73 -31.14 -20.11 0.55
N LYS A 74 -32.20 -20.88 0.82
CA LYS A 74 -32.59 -22.05 0.00
C LYS A 74 -32.95 -21.66 -1.43
N PHE A 75 -33.72 -20.59 -1.61
CA PHE A 75 -34.07 -20.08 -2.93
C PHE A 75 -32.82 -19.72 -3.72
N ILE A 76 -31.87 -19.01 -3.11
CA ILE A 76 -30.61 -18.64 -3.76
C ILE A 76 -29.80 -19.87 -4.18
N LEU A 77 -29.66 -20.85 -3.28
CA LEU A 77 -28.93 -22.08 -3.56
C LEU A 77 -29.56 -22.92 -4.67
N SER A 78 -30.86 -22.74 -4.95
CA SER A 78 -31.52 -23.40 -6.09
C SER A 78 -31.03 -22.88 -7.46
N PHE A 79 -30.35 -21.73 -7.50
CA PHE A 79 -29.73 -21.14 -8.70
C PHE A 79 -28.19 -21.27 -8.73
N LYS A 80 -27.61 -22.17 -7.92
CA LYS A 80 -26.14 -22.31 -7.74
C LYS A 80 -25.31 -22.41 -9.02
N ASP A 81 -25.88 -22.89 -10.12
CA ASP A 81 -25.19 -23.11 -11.40
C ASP A 81 -25.21 -21.85 -12.29
N SER A 82 -25.90 -20.78 -11.88
CA SER A 82 -26.03 -19.51 -12.61
C SER A 82 -25.11 -18.39 -12.10
N PHE A 83 -24.14 -18.72 -11.23
CA PHE A 83 -23.28 -17.75 -10.54
C PHE A 83 -22.11 -17.35 -11.43
N SER A 84 -22.14 -16.15 -11.98
CA SER A 84 -21.19 -15.70 -13.02
C SER A 84 -20.52 -14.34 -12.75
N ILE A 85 -21.10 -13.49 -11.90
CA ILE A 85 -20.61 -12.15 -11.60
C ILE A 85 -19.82 -12.15 -10.29
N ASN A 86 -18.79 -11.34 -10.10
CA ASN A 86 -18.05 -11.26 -8.83
C ASN A 86 -18.87 -10.53 -7.74
N VAL A 87 -18.87 -11.03 -6.50
CA VAL A 87 -19.55 -10.43 -5.35
C VAL A 87 -19.08 -8.99 -5.04
N GLU A 88 -17.85 -8.64 -5.45
CA GLU A 88 -17.32 -7.28 -5.32
C GLU A 88 -18.20 -6.22 -5.97
N ILE A 89 -18.93 -6.58 -7.04
CA ILE A 89 -19.86 -5.67 -7.70
C ILE A 89 -20.95 -5.19 -6.73
N LEU A 90 -21.39 -5.99 -5.75
CA LEU A 90 -22.33 -5.52 -4.73
C LEU A 90 -21.70 -4.45 -3.82
N LYS A 91 -20.39 -4.56 -3.52
CA LYS A 91 -19.67 -3.52 -2.77
C LYS A 91 -19.52 -2.25 -3.59
N ASP A 92 -19.23 -2.38 -4.89
CA ASP A 92 -19.14 -1.25 -5.81
C ASP A 92 -20.49 -0.54 -5.99
N ILE A 93 -21.58 -1.32 -6.05
CA ILE A 93 -22.96 -0.80 -6.06
C ILE A 93 -23.25 -0.02 -4.78
N SER A 94 -22.98 -0.60 -3.61
CA SER A 94 -23.18 0.08 -2.33
C SER A 94 -22.38 1.39 -2.25
N LYS A 95 -21.14 1.37 -2.74
CA LYS A 95 -20.27 2.55 -2.85
C LYS A 95 -20.84 3.60 -3.79
N GLN A 96 -21.35 3.20 -4.95
CA GLN A 96 -21.96 4.12 -5.92
C GLN A 96 -23.27 4.73 -5.41
N ILE A 97 -24.09 3.96 -4.69
CA ILE A 97 -25.33 4.47 -4.06
C ILE A 97 -25.01 5.57 -3.05
N GLU A 98 -23.97 5.39 -2.23
CA GLU A 98 -23.51 6.43 -1.30
C GLU A 98 -22.99 7.67 -2.04
N ILE A 99 -22.22 7.49 -3.11
CA ILE A 99 -21.77 8.58 -3.98
C ILE A 99 -22.95 9.35 -4.57
N ASP A 100 -23.98 8.65 -5.06
CA ASP A 100 -25.19 9.25 -5.63
C ASP A 100 -25.95 10.06 -4.57
N TYR A 101 -26.05 9.54 -3.34
CA TYR A 101 -26.59 10.28 -2.21
C TYR A 101 -25.78 11.54 -1.88
N LEU A 102 -24.46 11.43 -1.75
CA LEU A 102 -23.57 12.56 -1.44
C LEU A 102 -23.57 13.63 -2.55
N LEU A 103 -23.77 13.21 -3.81
CA LEU A 103 -23.97 14.11 -4.96
C LEU A 103 -25.39 14.66 -5.06
N LYS A 104 -26.30 14.25 -4.18
CA LYS A 104 -27.71 14.64 -4.14
C LYS A 104 -28.47 14.25 -5.42
N THR A 105 -28.06 13.18 -6.09
CA THR A 105 -28.75 12.64 -7.28
C THR A 105 -29.93 11.74 -6.88
N ILE A 106 -29.89 11.16 -5.68
CA ILE A 106 -30.98 10.38 -5.06
C ILE A 106 -31.28 10.89 -3.65
N SER A 107 -32.51 10.68 -3.15
CA SER A 107 -32.88 11.04 -1.78
C SER A 107 -32.28 10.05 -0.76
N LYS A 108 -32.21 10.45 0.51
CA LYS A 108 -31.74 9.60 1.61
C LYS A 108 -32.55 8.32 1.72
N GLU A 109 -33.88 8.40 1.57
CA GLU A 109 -34.77 7.25 1.66
C GLU A 109 -34.49 6.24 0.54
N LYS A 110 -34.30 6.72 -0.70
CA LYS A 110 -33.95 5.87 -1.84
C LYS A 110 -32.57 5.24 -1.67
N ALA A 111 -31.58 6.02 -1.23
CA ALA A 111 -30.23 5.53 -0.97
C ALA A 111 -30.22 4.42 0.09
N ASN A 112 -30.85 4.66 1.25
CA ASN A 112 -31.02 3.68 2.31
C ASN A 112 -31.66 2.40 1.77
N PHE A 113 -32.69 2.55 0.95
CA PHE A 113 -33.43 1.43 0.42
C PHE A 113 -32.57 0.57 -0.53
N TYR A 114 -31.96 1.16 -1.56
CA TYR A 114 -31.12 0.40 -2.50
C TYR A 114 -29.90 -0.23 -1.80
N TRP A 115 -29.28 0.50 -0.87
CA TRP A 115 -28.14 0.04 -0.10
C TRP A 115 -28.52 -1.13 0.82
N SER A 116 -29.71 -1.09 1.43
CA SER A 116 -30.21 -2.18 2.29
C SER A 116 -30.36 -3.49 1.50
N ILE A 117 -30.83 -3.41 0.25
CA ILE A 117 -30.93 -4.57 -0.63
C ILE A 117 -29.54 -5.07 -0.97
N SER A 118 -28.63 -4.20 -1.44
CA SER A 118 -27.26 -4.60 -1.77
C SER A 118 -26.54 -5.30 -0.61
N ASN A 119 -26.63 -4.74 0.61
CA ASN A 119 -25.97 -5.32 1.78
C ASN A 119 -26.66 -6.54 2.35
N ALA A 120 -27.99 -6.63 2.27
CA ALA A 120 -28.68 -7.87 2.58
C ALA A 120 -28.14 -9.01 1.70
N LEU A 121 -27.85 -8.74 0.42
CA LEU A 121 -27.24 -9.74 -0.45
C LEU A 121 -25.82 -10.15 0.00
N ILE A 122 -25.05 -9.23 0.56
CA ILE A 122 -23.73 -9.53 1.14
C ILE A 122 -23.89 -10.32 2.44
N TYR A 123 -24.72 -9.84 3.37
CA TYR A 123 -24.90 -10.40 4.71
C TYR A 123 -25.51 -11.81 4.68
N TYR A 124 -26.50 -12.05 3.81
CA TYR A 124 -27.12 -13.37 3.68
C TYR A 124 -26.24 -14.38 2.95
N GLY A 125 -25.03 -13.98 2.53
CA GLY A 125 -24.08 -14.88 1.89
C GLY A 125 -24.56 -15.34 0.52
N ILE A 126 -25.11 -14.42 -0.27
CA ILE A 126 -25.68 -14.71 -1.61
C ILE A 126 -24.55 -14.82 -2.63
N TYR A 127 -23.54 -15.61 -2.31
CA TYR A 127 -22.42 -15.84 -3.18
C TYR A 127 -21.85 -17.25 -2.98
N LYS A 128 -21.45 -17.88 -4.09
CA LYS A 128 -20.77 -19.17 -4.12
C LYS A 128 -19.41 -18.95 -4.78
N ASN A 129 -18.33 -19.34 -4.09
CA ASN A 129 -16.96 -19.11 -4.54
C ASN A 129 -16.68 -17.63 -4.91
N GLY A 130 -17.24 -16.69 -4.14
CA GLY A 130 -17.08 -15.25 -4.38
C GLY A 130 -17.86 -14.70 -5.59
N LYS A 131 -18.81 -15.46 -6.15
CA LYS A 131 -19.63 -15.04 -7.30
C LYS A 131 -21.12 -14.92 -6.94
N ILE A 132 -21.88 -14.15 -7.72
CA ILE A 132 -23.34 -13.94 -7.65
C ILE A 132 -23.98 -14.22 -9.02
N VAL A 133 -25.30 -14.36 -9.05
CA VAL A 133 -26.06 -14.55 -10.30
C VAL A 133 -26.06 -13.27 -11.13
N SER A 134 -25.88 -13.38 -12.45
CA SER A 134 -25.92 -12.22 -13.34
C SER A 134 -27.21 -11.40 -13.22
N PHE A 135 -27.11 -10.07 -13.24
CA PHE A 135 -28.28 -9.16 -13.29
C PHE A 135 -29.15 -9.38 -14.54
N GLN A 136 -28.61 -10.05 -15.57
CA GLN A 136 -29.38 -10.49 -16.75
C GLN A 136 -30.38 -11.61 -16.43
N ASN A 137 -30.21 -12.36 -15.32
CA ASN A 137 -31.20 -13.35 -14.87
C ASN A 137 -32.36 -12.63 -14.14
N VAL A 138 -33.18 -11.93 -14.92
CA VAL A 138 -34.27 -11.09 -14.42
C VAL A 138 -35.23 -11.90 -13.54
N LYS A 139 -35.52 -13.17 -13.88
CA LYS A 139 -36.43 -14.03 -13.10
C LYS A 139 -35.91 -14.27 -11.69
N PHE A 140 -34.63 -14.63 -11.56
CA PHE A 140 -34.00 -14.85 -10.26
C PHE A 140 -34.07 -13.58 -9.40
N TRP A 141 -33.65 -12.45 -9.97
CA TRP A 141 -33.56 -11.20 -9.24
C TRP A 141 -34.92 -10.62 -8.87
N LYS A 142 -35.94 -10.75 -9.72
CA LYS A 142 -37.30 -10.32 -9.38
C LYS A 142 -37.83 -11.00 -8.14
N GLU A 143 -37.71 -12.33 -8.09
CA GLU A 143 -38.14 -13.13 -6.93
C GLU A 143 -37.29 -12.83 -5.69
N LEU A 144 -35.97 -12.67 -5.86
CA LEU A 144 -35.07 -12.37 -4.73
C LEU A 144 -35.37 -10.99 -4.13
N ILE A 145 -35.45 -9.95 -4.95
CA ILE A 145 -35.74 -8.57 -4.49
C ILE A 145 -37.10 -8.52 -3.81
N LYS A 146 -38.12 -9.20 -4.35
CA LYS A 146 -39.43 -9.31 -3.70
C LYS A 146 -39.34 -9.92 -2.30
N LYS A 147 -38.60 -11.02 -2.14
CA LYS A 147 -38.38 -11.65 -0.83
C LYS A 147 -37.61 -10.75 0.12
N LEU A 148 -36.56 -10.08 -0.34
CA LEU A 148 -35.77 -9.16 0.48
C LEU A 148 -36.60 -7.94 0.92
N TYR A 149 -37.48 -7.43 0.06
CA TYR A 149 -38.41 -6.37 0.42
C TYR A 149 -39.36 -6.83 1.53
N SER A 150 -39.97 -8.01 1.39
CA SER A 150 -40.81 -8.59 2.45
C SER A 150 -40.04 -8.80 3.76
N LEU A 151 -38.78 -9.22 3.69
CA LEU A 151 -37.92 -9.38 4.86
C LEU A 151 -37.64 -8.04 5.54
N ASN A 152 -37.36 -6.99 4.77
CA ASN A 152 -37.18 -5.63 5.29
C ASN A 152 -38.44 -5.12 5.98
N LEU A 153 -39.64 -5.47 5.49
CA LEU A 153 -40.89 -5.11 6.16
C LEU A 153 -41.05 -5.77 7.54
N LEU A 154 -40.48 -6.97 7.75
CA LEU A 154 -40.53 -7.67 9.04
C LEU A 154 -39.62 -7.04 10.11
N GLN A 155 -38.68 -6.18 9.72
CA GLN A 155 -37.78 -5.50 10.65
C GLN A 155 -38.45 -4.22 11.20
N GLU A 156 -38.30 -3.97 12.52
CA GLU A 156 -38.91 -2.81 13.21
C GLU A 156 -38.27 -1.48 12.83
N HIS A 157 -36.97 -1.53 12.52
CA HIS A 157 -36.23 -0.42 11.96
C HIS A 157 -35.63 -0.89 10.65
N TYR A 158 -35.68 -0.04 9.60
CA TYR A 158 -34.63 -0.15 8.61
C TYR A 158 -33.32 -0.07 9.39
N PRO A 159 -32.38 -0.98 9.18
CA PRO A 159 -31.09 -0.90 9.83
C PRO A 159 -30.57 0.55 9.64
N ASN A 160 -30.55 1.33 10.74
CA ASN A 160 -30.17 2.74 10.75
C ASN A 160 -28.65 2.75 10.59
N PHE A 161 -28.15 2.86 9.36
CA PHE A 161 -26.71 2.79 9.10
C PHE A 161 -26.23 3.97 8.25
N TYR A 162 -25.20 4.62 8.79
CA TYR A 162 -24.22 5.56 8.22
C TYR A 162 -24.54 6.19 6.85
N PHE A 163 -25.64 6.93 6.76
CA PHE A 163 -25.76 8.08 5.84
C PHE A 163 -25.81 9.39 6.63
N GLU A 164 -25.18 9.38 7.81
CA GLU A 164 -25.07 10.56 8.65
C GLU A 164 -23.88 11.38 8.18
N GLU A 165 -24.11 12.65 7.86
CA GLU A 165 -23.03 13.64 7.70
C GLU A 165 -22.12 13.71 8.96
N GLU A 166 -22.62 13.20 10.11
CA GLU A 166 -22.00 13.25 11.43
C GLU A 166 -21.45 11.90 11.95
N GLY A 167 -21.59 10.79 11.20
CA GLY A 167 -21.02 9.52 11.61
C GLY A 167 -19.51 9.67 11.79
N TYR A 168 -19.04 9.56 13.04
CA TYR A 168 -17.71 9.98 13.53
C TYR A 168 -16.78 10.41 12.40
N PRO A 169 -16.58 11.73 12.18
CA PRO A 169 -15.70 12.25 11.13
C PRO A 169 -14.25 11.94 11.50
N HIS A 170 -13.91 10.67 11.49
CA HIS A 170 -12.55 10.23 11.53
C HIS A 170 -12.06 10.31 10.08
N PRO A 171 -11.10 11.19 9.77
CA PRO A 171 -10.70 11.45 8.39
C PRO A 171 -10.13 10.23 7.66
N ASP A 172 -9.77 9.17 8.40
CA ASP A 172 -9.36 7.87 7.84
C ASP A 172 -10.53 6.96 7.40
N PHE A 173 -11.78 7.30 7.70
CA PHE A 173 -12.96 6.50 7.31
C PHE A 173 -13.90 7.20 6.32
N ASN A 174 -13.60 8.45 5.93
CA ASN A 174 -14.49 9.26 5.07
C ASN A 174 -13.99 9.39 3.61
N HIS A 175 -13.55 8.27 3.02
CA HIS A 175 -12.95 8.24 1.69
C HIS A 175 -13.90 8.75 0.59
N LEU A 176 -15.21 8.51 0.72
CA LEU A 176 -16.21 8.89 -0.29
C LEU A 176 -16.53 10.37 -0.25
N THR A 177 -16.70 10.98 0.93
CA THR A 177 -16.83 12.45 1.02
C THR A 177 -15.61 13.14 0.44
N ARG A 178 -14.40 12.61 0.70
CA ARG A 178 -13.18 13.14 0.09
C ARG A 178 -13.22 13.05 -1.44
N LEU A 179 -13.62 11.90 -2.00
CA LEU A 179 -13.78 11.74 -3.45
C LEU A 179 -14.76 12.76 -4.04
N ILE A 180 -15.91 12.98 -3.39
CA ILE A 180 -16.90 13.96 -3.83
C ILE A 180 -16.35 15.38 -3.75
N ASN A 181 -15.65 15.72 -2.67
CA ASN A 181 -14.98 17.02 -2.54
C ASN A 181 -13.91 17.22 -3.62
N ASP A 182 -13.10 16.20 -3.91
CA ASP A 182 -12.07 16.25 -4.94
C ASP A 182 -12.69 16.46 -6.33
N LYS A 183 -13.76 15.73 -6.65
CA LYS A 183 -14.55 15.93 -7.87
C LYS A 183 -15.11 17.36 -7.95
N ASN A 184 -15.74 17.85 -6.90
CA ASN A 184 -16.35 19.19 -6.85
C ASN A 184 -15.30 20.30 -7.03
N ILE A 185 -14.12 20.16 -6.44
CA ILE A 185 -13.00 21.10 -6.61
C ILE A 185 -12.58 21.18 -8.08
N ILE A 186 -12.37 20.02 -8.73
CA ILE A 186 -11.97 19.97 -10.14
C ILE A 186 -13.06 20.53 -11.05
N GLU A 187 -14.32 20.14 -10.86
CA GLU A 187 -15.44 20.62 -11.65
C GLU A 187 -15.65 22.13 -11.53
N LYS A 188 -15.64 22.66 -10.31
CA LYS A 188 -15.88 24.08 -10.03
C LYS A 188 -14.76 24.96 -10.54
N GLN A 189 -13.50 24.57 -10.30
CA GLN A 189 -12.35 25.44 -10.58
C GLN A 189 -11.82 25.28 -12.01
N LEU A 190 -11.92 24.08 -12.61
CA LEU A 190 -11.38 23.80 -13.93
C LEU A 190 -12.45 23.63 -15.01
N LYS A 191 -13.74 23.61 -14.64
CA LYS A 191 -14.88 23.38 -15.57
C LYS A 191 -14.73 22.06 -16.34
N GLU A 192 -14.31 21.00 -15.65
CA GLU A 192 -14.09 19.66 -16.20
C GLU A 192 -15.08 18.68 -15.59
N LYS A 193 -16.09 18.23 -16.35
CA LYS A 193 -17.09 17.27 -15.86
C LYS A 193 -16.47 15.87 -15.72
N LEU A 194 -16.57 15.30 -14.53
CA LEU A 194 -16.09 13.96 -14.19
C LEU A 194 -17.28 13.02 -13.99
N GLU A 195 -17.16 11.79 -14.48
CA GLU A 195 -18.16 10.76 -14.28
C GLU A 195 -17.62 9.75 -13.26
N ILE A 196 -18.47 9.31 -12.35
CA ILE A 196 -18.19 8.21 -11.41
C ILE A 196 -19.17 7.09 -11.76
N VAL A 197 -18.65 5.90 -12.03
CA VAL A 197 -19.42 4.71 -12.37
C VAL A 197 -18.93 3.57 -11.49
N ASP A 198 -19.85 2.89 -10.82
CA ASP A 198 -19.57 1.79 -9.88
C ASP A 198 -18.44 2.15 -8.89
N GLY A 199 -18.46 3.37 -8.37
CA GLY A 199 -17.50 3.86 -7.39
C GLY A 199 -16.12 4.24 -7.94
N ILE A 200 -15.92 4.25 -9.26
CA ILE A 200 -14.65 4.56 -9.91
C ILE A 200 -14.80 5.82 -10.79
N VAL A 201 -13.82 6.72 -10.70
CA VAL A 201 -13.76 7.90 -11.57
C VAL A 201 -13.35 7.48 -12.98
N ILE A 202 -14.16 7.82 -13.97
CA ILE A 202 -13.91 7.52 -15.37
C ILE A 202 -13.36 8.75 -16.07
N PHE A 203 -12.07 8.72 -16.41
CA PHE A 203 -11.45 9.75 -17.23
C PHE A 203 -11.71 9.48 -18.72
N LYS A 204 -12.32 10.45 -19.41
CA LYS A 204 -12.43 10.42 -20.88
C LYS A 204 -11.03 10.47 -21.49
N LYS A 205 -10.85 9.94 -22.71
CA LYS A 205 -9.55 9.93 -23.40
C LYS A 205 -8.90 11.33 -23.40
N GLY A 206 -7.72 11.44 -22.79
CA GLY A 206 -6.96 12.69 -22.67
C GLY A 206 -7.47 13.70 -21.62
N GLN A 207 -8.53 13.39 -20.87
CA GLN A 207 -9.08 14.29 -19.85
C GLN A 207 -8.10 14.56 -18.70
N GLY A 208 -7.42 13.53 -18.20
CA GLY A 208 -6.39 13.69 -17.17
C GLY A 208 -5.28 14.66 -17.59
N LYS A 209 -4.71 14.47 -18.80
CA LYS A 209 -3.70 15.38 -19.38
C LYS A 209 -4.23 16.81 -19.49
N ARG A 210 -5.49 17.00 -19.89
CA ARG A 210 -6.11 18.31 -20.03
C ARG A 210 -6.29 19.01 -18.67
N ILE A 211 -6.71 18.28 -17.64
CA ILE A 211 -6.79 18.78 -16.26
C ILE A 211 -5.41 19.26 -15.79
N VAL A 212 -4.38 18.42 -15.90
CA VAL A 212 -3.01 18.78 -15.50
C VAL A 212 -2.52 20.00 -16.27
N LYS A 213 -2.73 20.07 -17.59
CA LYS A 213 -2.34 21.23 -18.39
C LYS A 213 -3.02 22.52 -17.94
N LYS A 214 -4.28 22.47 -17.47
CA LYS A 214 -4.96 23.64 -16.89
C LYS A 214 -4.33 24.06 -15.55
N ILE A 215 -3.87 23.11 -14.74
CA ILE A 215 -3.16 23.39 -13.49
C ILE A 215 -1.77 23.97 -13.78
N GLU A 216 -1.00 23.39 -14.71
CA GLU A 216 0.33 23.88 -15.11
C GLU A 216 0.28 25.32 -15.67
N LYS A 217 -0.78 25.69 -16.38
CA LYS A 217 -0.99 27.08 -16.81
C LYS A 217 -1.13 28.06 -15.65
N LYS A 218 -1.68 27.63 -14.51
CA LYS A 218 -1.73 28.43 -13.28
C LYS A 218 -0.33 28.53 -12.68
N LEU A 219 0.37 27.40 -12.56
CA LEU A 219 1.74 27.34 -12.03
C LEU A 219 2.73 28.23 -12.78
N ALA A 220 2.60 28.35 -14.10
CA ALA A 220 3.45 29.23 -14.92
C ALA A 220 3.39 30.71 -14.51
N GLN A 221 2.41 31.11 -13.70
CA GLN A 221 2.23 32.47 -13.22
C GLN A 221 2.69 32.67 -11.77
N CYS A 222 3.33 31.67 -11.13
CA CYS A 222 3.58 31.66 -9.69
C CYS A 222 5.06 31.52 -9.37
N ASN A 223 5.56 32.18 -8.32
CA ASN A 223 6.88 31.86 -7.77
C ASN A 223 6.90 30.43 -7.22
N LEU A 224 7.50 29.50 -7.97
CA LEU A 224 7.45 28.08 -7.67
C LEU A 224 8.44 27.65 -6.57
N PHE A 225 9.51 28.41 -6.36
CA PHE A 225 10.43 28.19 -5.23
C PHE A 225 9.75 28.54 -3.90
N TYR A 226 9.03 29.66 -3.83
CA TYR A 226 8.20 29.99 -2.67
C TYR A 226 7.13 28.91 -2.40
N PHE A 227 6.48 28.42 -3.46
CA PHE A 227 5.51 27.34 -3.34
C PHE A 227 6.16 26.04 -2.82
N LEU A 228 7.33 25.66 -3.32
CA LEU A 228 8.07 24.49 -2.81
C LEU A 228 8.38 24.62 -1.32
N LYS A 229 8.88 25.78 -0.85
CA LYS A 229 9.12 26.04 0.57
C LYS A 229 7.86 25.86 1.41
N PHE A 230 6.74 26.46 0.97
CA PHE A 230 5.45 26.29 1.63
C PHE A 230 5.02 24.82 1.74
N ILE A 231 5.27 24.00 0.72
CA ILE A 231 4.92 22.57 0.72
C ILE A 231 5.74 21.80 1.75
N PHE A 232 7.04 22.08 1.90
CA PHE A 232 7.88 21.47 2.93
C PHE A 232 7.48 21.92 4.34
N GLU A 233 7.24 23.22 4.55
CA GLU A 233 6.71 23.73 5.83
C GLU A 233 5.41 23.04 6.23
N LEU A 234 4.48 22.88 5.27
CA LEU A 234 3.22 22.17 5.47
C LEU A 234 3.45 20.69 5.82
N TYR A 235 4.41 20.03 5.17
CA TYR A 235 4.78 18.64 5.47
C TYR A 235 5.25 18.50 6.92
N TYR A 236 6.25 19.29 7.34
CA TYR A 236 6.79 19.21 8.70
C TYR A 236 5.74 19.58 9.76
N LYS A 237 4.89 20.58 9.49
CA LYS A 237 3.79 20.94 10.39
C LYS A 237 2.81 19.78 10.56
N ASN A 238 2.43 19.11 9.47
CA ASN A 238 1.51 17.98 9.53
C ASN A 238 2.11 16.76 10.24
N LYS A 239 3.41 16.51 10.09
CA LYS A 239 4.12 15.43 10.79
C LYS A 239 4.12 15.66 12.31
N LYS A 240 4.43 16.88 12.77
CA LYS A 240 4.45 17.24 14.21
C LYS A 240 3.09 17.10 14.89
N ILE A 241 2.00 17.42 14.19
CA ILE A 241 0.66 17.42 14.79
C ILE A 241 0.11 16.00 14.94
N ASN A 242 0.38 15.13 13.96
CA ASN A 242 -0.44 13.94 13.81
C ASN A 242 0.21 12.64 14.31
N ASN A 243 1.55 12.58 14.47
CA ASN A 243 2.36 11.39 14.83
C ASN A 243 2.17 10.13 13.95
N ILE A 244 1.03 9.99 13.27
CA ILE A 244 0.66 9.07 12.20
C ILE A 244 -0.04 9.94 11.14
N GLU A 245 0.27 9.76 9.86
CA GLU A 245 -0.22 10.62 8.78
C GLU A 245 -1.76 10.70 8.68
N TYR A 246 -2.31 11.78 9.22
CA TYR A 246 -3.75 12.08 9.31
C TYR A 246 -4.34 12.65 8.01
N ASN A 247 -3.50 13.27 7.17
CA ASN A 247 -3.91 13.88 5.89
C ASN A 247 -2.98 13.43 4.76
N THR A 248 -3.45 12.56 3.86
CA THR A 248 -2.65 12.12 2.71
C THR A 248 -2.62 13.18 1.61
N ILE A 249 -1.71 14.12 1.76
CA ILE A 249 -1.35 15.06 0.72
C ILE A 249 -0.36 14.35 -0.21
N PRO A 250 -0.53 14.41 -1.54
CA PRO A 250 0.39 13.78 -2.48
C PRO A 250 1.65 14.65 -2.64
N TYR A 251 2.45 14.76 -1.57
CA TYR A 251 3.61 15.66 -1.51
C TYR A 251 4.59 15.39 -2.65
N LYS A 252 4.91 14.12 -2.88
CA LYS A 252 5.84 13.71 -3.96
C LYS A 252 5.32 14.13 -5.34
N TYR A 253 4.02 14.00 -5.62
CA TYR A 253 3.44 14.49 -6.87
C TYR A 253 3.53 16.01 -7.00
N ILE A 254 3.11 16.73 -5.95
CA ILE A 254 3.11 18.20 -5.94
C ILE A 254 4.53 18.71 -6.19
N ILE A 255 5.52 18.24 -5.44
CA ILE A 255 6.93 18.63 -5.59
C ILE A 255 7.42 18.36 -7.01
N ASN A 256 7.17 17.17 -7.56
CA ASN A 256 7.63 16.82 -8.91
C ASN A 256 6.95 17.67 -10.01
N ILE A 257 5.68 18.03 -9.85
CA ILE A 257 4.96 18.93 -10.77
C ILE A 257 5.48 20.36 -10.66
N LEU A 258 5.79 20.84 -9.45
CA LEU A 258 6.40 22.17 -9.26
C LEU A 258 7.78 22.22 -9.93
N ILE A 259 8.65 21.24 -9.63
CA ILE A 259 10.00 21.12 -10.22
C ILE A 259 9.94 21.11 -11.75
N LYS A 260 9.05 20.32 -12.33
CA LYS A 260 8.83 20.23 -13.79
C LYS A 260 8.52 21.57 -14.45
N ASN A 261 7.92 22.50 -13.70
CA ASN A 261 7.42 23.76 -14.24
C ASN A 261 8.26 24.98 -13.85
N ILE A 262 9.37 24.82 -13.11
CA ILE A 262 10.27 25.93 -12.71
C ILE A 262 10.67 26.78 -13.92
N SER A 263 11.22 26.16 -14.97
CA SER A 263 11.72 26.91 -16.13
C SER A 263 10.63 27.60 -16.97
N LYS A 264 9.35 27.31 -16.70
CA LYS A 264 8.20 27.87 -17.41
C LYS A 264 7.47 28.92 -16.58
N SER A 265 7.92 29.13 -15.34
CA SER A 265 7.34 30.14 -14.49
C SER A 265 7.87 31.53 -14.84
N ASN A 266 7.01 32.52 -14.67
CA ASN A 266 7.37 33.94 -14.72
C ASN A 266 7.62 34.52 -13.31
N ASP A 267 7.72 33.66 -12.29
CA ASP A 267 8.07 33.98 -10.89
C ASP A 267 7.29 35.15 -10.25
N LYS A 268 6.02 35.31 -10.62
CA LYS A 268 5.20 36.36 -10.00
C LYS A 268 4.94 36.02 -8.53
N PRO A 269 4.94 37.03 -7.63
CA PRO A 269 4.53 36.83 -6.25
C PRO A 269 3.15 36.16 -6.18
N ILE A 270 3.01 35.21 -5.26
CA ILE A 270 1.79 34.45 -5.04
C ILE A 270 1.43 34.51 -3.56
N ASP A 271 0.15 34.72 -3.24
CA ASP A 271 -0.33 34.71 -1.86
C ASP A 271 -0.63 33.28 -1.35
N ILE A 272 -0.73 33.13 -0.04
CA ILE A 272 -0.98 31.82 0.61
C ILE A 272 -2.34 31.23 0.17
N LYS A 273 -3.34 32.06 -0.12
CA LYS A 273 -4.67 31.59 -0.52
C LYS A 273 -4.63 30.97 -1.90
N GLU A 274 -3.91 31.58 -2.83
CA GLU A 274 -3.71 31.05 -4.18
C GLU A 274 -2.83 29.79 -4.16
N VAL A 275 -1.75 29.77 -3.37
CA VAL A 275 -0.94 28.57 -3.11
C VAL A 275 -1.83 27.43 -2.63
N MET A 276 -2.69 27.67 -1.64
CA MET A 276 -3.61 26.67 -1.11
C MET A 276 -4.64 26.20 -2.15
N ASN A 277 -5.15 27.10 -2.98
CA ASN A 277 -6.07 26.73 -4.06
C ASN A 277 -5.42 25.80 -5.08
N ILE A 278 -4.20 26.12 -5.54
CA ILE A 278 -3.48 25.28 -6.51
C ILE A 278 -3.05 23.95 -5.87
N LYS A 279 -2.57 23.98 -4.62
CA LYS A 279 -2.27 22.77 -3.85
C LYS A 279 -3.50 21.86 -3.76
N ASN A 280 -4.67 22.42 -3.45
CA ASN A 280 -5.91 21.66 -3.37
C ASN A 280 -6.29 21.07 -4.75
N LEU A 281 -6.08 21.79 -5.85
CA LEU A 281 -6.27 21.23 -7.20
C LEU A 281 -5.37 20.03 -7.48
N LEU A 282 -4.08 20.12 -7.14
CA LEU A 282 -3.12 19.02 -7.32
C LEU A 282 -3.48 17.82 -6.42
N SER A 283 -3.80 18.09 -5.15
CA SER A 283 -4.25 17.09 -4.18
C SER A 283 -5.52 16.38 -4.66
N SER A 284 -6.53 17.13 -5.08
CA SER A 284 -7.80 16.59 -5.54
C SER A 284 -7.66 15.80 -6.83
N PHE A 285 -6.83 16.26 -7.78
CA PHE A 285 -6.59 15.52 -9.01
C PHE A 285 -6.04 14.11 -8.74
N ILE A 286 -5.04 13.99 -7.86
CA ILE A 286 -4.51 12.67 -7.48
C ILE A 286 -5.52 11.88 -6.63
N GLY A 287 -6.29 12.55 -5.78
CA GLY A 287 -7.36 11.95 -4.97
C GLY A 287 -8.42 11.21 -5.80
N LEU A 288 -8.70 11.68 -7.03
CA LEU A 288 -9.62 11.01 -7.96
C LEU A 288 -9.19 9.58 -8.34
N TYR A 289 -7.90 9.25 -8.25
CA TYR A 289 -7.42 7.89 -8.52
C TYR A 289 -7.70 6.91 -7.37
N GLN A 290 -8.09 7.41 -6.20
CA GLN A 290 -8.49 6.59 -5.04
C GLN A 290 -7.44 5.55 -4.63
N LEU A 291 -6.16 5.93 -4.66
CA LEU A 291 -5.03 5.03 -4.36
C LEU A 291 -4.83 4.75 -2.86
N LYS A 292 -5.34 5.61 -1.96
CA LYS A 292 -5.25 5.39 -0.51
C LYS A 292 -6.33 4.40 -0.08
N GLU A 293 -5.91 3.28 0.48
CA GLU A 293 -6.79 2.28 1.07
C GLU A 293 -6.99 2.52 2.58
N ASN A 294 -7.95 1.83 3.19
CA ASN A 294 -8.20 1.91 4.63
C ASN A 294 -6.97 1.42 5.43
N LYS A 295 -6.75 1.98 6.62
CA LYS A 295 -5.68 1.58 7.55
C LYS A 295 -5.67 0.07 7.85
N PHE A 296 -6.85 -0.54 7.89
CA PHE A 296 -7.06 -1.95 8.21
C PHE A 296 -7.35 -2.84 7.00
N GLU A 297 -7.36 -2.28 5.78
CA GLU A 297 -7.60 -3.05 4.55
C GLU A 297 -6.60 -4.22 4.42
N MET A 298 -5.40 -4.05 5.00
CA MET A 298 -4.32 -5.04 5.02
C MET A 298 -4.60 -6.31 5.85
N MET A 299 -5.59 -6.29 6.74
CA MET A 299 -5.83 -7.40 7.68
C MET A 299 -6.51 -8.61 7.02
N ASP A 300 -7.26 -8.42 5.93
CA ASP A 300 -8.02 -9.50 5.29
C ASP A 300 -8.08 -9.36 3.75
N ILE A 301 -6.91 -9.27 3.12
CA ILE A 301 -6.80 -9.20 1.65
C ILE A 301 -6.98 -10.60 1.07
N SER A 302 -8.03 -10.79 0.28
CA SER A 302 -8.22 -12.03 -0.49
C SER A 302 -7.13 -12.18 -1.56
N SER A 303 -6.81 -13.41 -1.95
CA SER A 303 -5.87 -13.67 -3.05
C SER A 303 -6.30 -13.02 -4.37
N THR A 304 -7.61 -12.84 -4.59
CA THR A 304 -8.15 -12.17 -5.78
C THR A 304 -7.90 -10.66 -5.78
N LYS A 305 -7.85 -10.02 -4.61
CA LYS A 305 -7.60 -8.57 -4.46
C LYS A 305 -6.12 -8.22 -4.33
N LEU A 306 -5.28 -9.18 -3.96
CA LEU A 306 -3.88 -8.96 -3.68
C LEU A 306 -3.16 -8.22 -4.81
N VAL A 307 -3.46 -8.57 -6.07
CA VAL A 307 -2.81 -7.95 -7.24
C VAL A 307 -3.18 -6.47 -7.36
N THR A 308 -4.46 -6.15 -7.29
CA THR A 308 -4.97 -4.77 -7.33
C THR A 308 -4.47 -3.96 -6.13
N HIS A 309 -4.44 -4.57 -4.95
CA HIS A 309 -3.92 -3.98 -3.72
C HIS A 309 -2.44 -3.58 -3.86
N LEU A 310 -1.58 -4.51 -4.29
CA LEU A 310 -0.16 -4.24 -4.52
C LEU A 310 0.04 -3.18 -5.60
N ARG A 311 -0.75 -3.21 -6.68
CA ARG A 311 -0.73 -2.17 -7.72
C ARG A 311 -1.08 -0.80 -7.15
N ASN A 312 -2.13 -0.69 -6.35
CA ASN A 312 -2.51 0.56 -5.70
C ASN A 312 -1.41 1.08 -4.79
N GLN A 313 -0.77 0.20 -4.01
CA GLN A 313 0.35 0.57 -3.14
C GLN A 313 1.57 1.09 -3.92
N VAL A 314 1.96 0.41 -5.00
CA VAL A 314 3.06 0.88 -5.86
C VAL A 314 2.73 2.23 -6.48
N LEU A 315 1.52 2.42 -7.00
CA LEU A 315 1.10 3.71 -7.54
C LEU A 315 1.03 4.78 -6.45
N TYR A 316 0.56 4.43 -5.25
CA TYR A 316 0.56 5.32 -4.09
C TYR A 316 1.97 5.81 -3.75
N ALA A 317 2.96 4.90 -3.71
CA ALA A 317 4.36 5.20 -3.44
C ALA A 317 5.00 6.15 -4.48
N ASN A 318 4.43 6.25 -5.69
CA ASN A 318 4.89 7.20 -6.71
C ASN A 318 4.43 8.64 -6.45
N PHE A 319 3.30 8.86 -5.77
CA PHE A 319 2.65 10.17 -5.68
C PHE A 319 2.59 10.76 -4.28
N TYR A 320 2.56 9.92 -3.25
CA TYR A 320 2.28 10.35 -1.89
C TYR A 320 3.54 10.53 -1.04
N PRO A 321 4.29 9.47 -0.72
CA PRO A 321 5.23 9.50 0.38
C PRO A 321 6.46 10.34 0.07
N ILE A 322 6.80 11.21 1.03
CA ILE A 322 8.15 11.71 1.27
C ILE A 322 8.47 11.43 2.73
N TYR A 323 9.73 11.17 3.05
CA TYR A 323 10.15 10.89 4.42
C TYR A 323 11.52 11.48 4.68
N GLU A 324 11.70 12.04 5.87
CA GLU A 324 12.99 12.53 6.33
C GLU A 324 13.91 11.36 6.64
N LEU A 325 15.18 11.50 6.28
CA LEU A 325 16.23 10.56 6.62
C LEU A 325 17.43 11.31 7.20
N LYS A 326 18.11 10.74 8.19
CA LYS A 326 19.35 11.35 8.74
C LYS A 326 20.46 11.32 7.70
N THR A 327 21.33 12.33 7.68
CA THR A 327 22.48 12.38 6.76
C THR A 327 23.47 11.25 7.04
N ASP A 328 23.61 10.86 8.30
CA ASP A 328 24.40 9.70 8.73
C ASP A 328 23.97 8.41 8.00
N VAL A 329 22.68 8.22 7.68
CA VAL A 329 22.23 7.03 6.95
C VAL A 329 22.76 7.03 5.51
N LEU A 330 22.68 8.16 4.80
CA LEU A 330 23.23 8.28 3.44
C LEU A 330 24.74 8.04 3.44
N ILE A 331 25.46 8.62 4.41
CA ILE A 331 26.91 8.46 4.55
C ILE A 331 27.25 6.99 4.82
N GLN A 332 26.57 6.34 5.75
CA GLN A 332 26.79 4.93 6.05
C GLN A 332 26.54 4.02 4.84
N TYR A 333 25.53 4.31 4.00
CA TYR A 333 25.33 3.62 2.73
C TYR A 333 26.53 3.82 1.79
N ILE A 334 27.03 5.05 1.67
CA ILE A 334 28.16 5.33 0.78
C ILE A 334 29.44 4.65 1.30
N ASP A 335 29.77 4.80 2.57
CA ASP A 335 31.01 4.30 3.16
C ASP A 335 31.06 2.78 3.29
N ASN A 336 29.94 2.14 3.64
CA ASN A 336 29.93 0.69 3.90
C ASN A 336 29.46 -0.14 2.71
N ILE A 337 28.77 0.46 1.72
CA ILE A 337 28.23 -0.28 0.57
C ILE A 337 28.90 0.18 -0.73
N VAL A 338 28.89 1.47 -1.05
CA VAL A 338 29.41 1.96 -2.34
C VAL A 338 30.94 1.94 -2.38
N LYS A 339 31.58 2.53 -1.36
CA LYS A 339 33.04 2.70 -1.28
C LYS A 339 33.79 1.37 -1.37
N PRO A 340 33.40 0.28 -0.68
CA PRO A 340 34.05 -1.01 -0.84
C PRO A 340 33.79 -1.62 -2.22
N SER A 341 32.59 -1.41 -2.78
CA SER A 341 32.22 -1.92 -4.10
C SER A 341 33.05 -1.33 -5.25
N ILE A 342 33.63 -0.14 -5.07
CA ILE A 342 34.50 0.52 -6.06
C ILE A 342 35.97 0.55 -5.66
N LYS A 343 36.39 -0.21 -4.64
CA LYS A 343 37.77 -0.16 -4.10
C LYS A 343 38.85 -0.30 -5.19
N ASP A 344 38.68 -1.26 -6.09
CA ASP A 344 39.62 -1.52 -7.19
C ASP A 344 39.52 -0.49 -8.33
N ASN A 345 38.49 0.36 -8.31
CA ASN A 345 38.18 1.36 -9.33
C ASN A 345 38.24 2.80 -8.77
N LYS A 346 38.91 3.05 -7.63
CA LYS A 346 38.95 4.38 -6.99
C LYS A 346 39.56 5.45 -7.90
N GLU A 347 40.64 5.12 -8.61
CA GLU A 347 41.29 6.05 -9.54
C GLU A 347 40.42 6.34 -10.75
N LEU A 348 39.79 5.30 -11.32
CA LEU A 348 38.85 5.43 -12.43
C LEU A 348 37.61 6.26 -12.05
N PHE A 349 37.13 6.12 -10.81
CA PHE A 349 36.04 6.94 -10.27
C PHE A 349 36.41 8.43 -10.28
N LEU A 350 37.60 8.76 -9.76
CA LEU A 350 38.11 10.13 -9.76
C LEU A 350 38.30 10.66 -11.19
N GLU A 351 38.87 9.85 -12.09
CA GLU A 351 39.07 10.23 -13.50
C GLU A 351 37.74 10.53 -14.21
N LYS A 352 36.71 9.70 -14.01
CA LYS A 352 35.42 9.82 -14.71
C LYS A 352 34.50 10.89 -14.13
N PHE A 353 34.51 11.06 -12.81
CA PHE A 353 33.55 11.96 -12.14
C PHE A 353 34.19 13.24 -11.59
N GLY A 354 35.52 13.30 -11.45
CA GLY A 354 36.24 14.51 -11.04
C GLY A 354 36.17 14.82 -9.53
N PHE A 355 35.73 13.88 -8.71
CA PHE A 355 35.70 13.99 -7.25
C PHE A 355 35.96 12.64 -6.58
N THR A 356 36.28 12.65 -5.28
CA THR A 356 36.47 11.44 -4.46
C THR A 356 35.24 11.12 -3.61
N ILE A 357 35.13 9.89 -3.12
CA ILE A 357 34.06 9.52 -2.17
C ILE A 357 34.16 10.37 -0.89
N GLU A 358 35.38 10.64 -0.42
CA GLU A 358 35.59 11.48 0.76
C GLU A 358 35.05 12.91 0.54
N SER A 359 35.38 13.55 -0.58
CA SER A 359 34.82 14.88 -0.93
C SER A 359 33.30 14.86 -1.11
N LEU A 360 32.73 13.73 -1.58
CA LEU A 360 31.28 13.59 -1.70
C LEU A 360 30.60 13.54 -0.32
N ILE A 361 31.20 12.85 0.65
CA ILE A 361 30.71 12.79 2.03
C ILE A 361 30.80 14.17 2.68
N ASP A 362 31.93 14.86 2.52
CA ASP A 362 32.12 16.23 3.03
C ASP A 362 31.07 17.19 2.46
N PHE A 363 30.76 17.06 1.16
CA PHE A 363 29.70 17.83 0.50
C PHE A 363 28.31 17.55 1.11
N PHE A 364 27.98 16.30 1.40
CA PHE A 364 26.72 15.98 2.06
C PHE A 364 26.64 16.50 3.50
N LEU A 365 27.73 16.46 4.25
CA LEU A 365 27.83 17.08 5.57
C LEU A 365 27.72 18.61 5.51
N PHE A 366 28.22 19.23 4.43
CA PHE A 366 28.02 20.66 4.19
C PHE A 366 26.54 20.98 3.94
N ILE A 367 25.86 20.26 3.04
CA ILE A 367 24.44 20.48 2.76
C ILE A 367 23.58 20.27 4.01
N ASP A 368 23.89 19.28 4.84
CA ASP A 368 23.11 18.99 6.05
C ASP A 368 23.13 20.13 7.09
N LYS A 369 24.17 20.96 7.07
CA LYS A 369 24.27 22.14 7.94
C LYS A 369 23.37 23.29 7.48
N GLU A 370 22.89 23.24 6.25
CA GLU A 370 21.99 24.24 5.70
C GLU A 370 20.55 23.93 6.16
N ASP A 371 19.94 24.88 6.88
CA ASP A 371 18.61 24.66 7.48
C ASP A 371 17.46 24.74 6.45
N ASP A 372 17.70 25.33 5.28
CA ASP A 372 16.68 25.60 4.25
C ASP A 372 16.39 24.34 3.39
N ASP A 373 15.12 24.11 3.07
CA ASP A 373 14.72 23.03 2.16
C ASP A 373 15.11 23.30 0.70
N ILE A 374 15.45 24.54 0.37
CA ILE A 374 15.95 24.90 -0.96
C ILE A 374 17.28 25.62 -0.81
N LEU A 375 18.38 24.88 -1.02
CA LEU A 375 19.72 25.44 -1.06
C LEU A 375 20.04 25.94 -2.46
N ILE A 376 20.56 27.16 -2.56
CA ILE A 376 20.92 27.83 -3.82
C ILE A 376 22.43 28.06 -3.82
N LEU A 377 23.12 27.49 -4.80
CA LEU A 377 24.56 27.66 -4.98
C LEU A 377 24.84 28.33 -6.32
N GLU A 378 25.51 29.48 -6.29
CA GLU A 378 25.90 30.22 -7.50
C GLU A 378 27.21 29.70 -8.04
N LYS A 379 27.26 29.35 -9.34
CA LYS A 379 28.41 28.68 -9.96
C LYS A 379 29.77 29.32 -9.67
N ASN A 380 29.81 30.66 -9.58
CA ASN A 380 31.05 31.42 -9.44
C ASN A 380 31.65 31.38 -8.01
N ASN A 381 30.90 30.87 -7.03
CA ASN A 381 31.27 30.88 -5.61
C ASN A 381 31.49 29.46 -5.03
N ILE A 382 31.68 28.46 -5.89
CA ILE A 382 31.74 27.05 -5.51
C ILE A 382 33.15 26.52 -5.79
N PHE A 383 33.71 25.77 -4.85
CA PHE A 383 34.99 25.09 -5.06
C PHE A 383 34.91 24.07 -6.21
N ASP A 384 36.01 23.85 -6.92
CA ASP A 384 36.01 23.02 -8.15
C ASP A 384 35.46 21.60 -7.95
N TYR A 385 35.76 20.96 -6.80
CA TYR A 385 35.28 19.60 -6.50
C TYR A 385 33.77 19.58 -6.21
N ASP A 386 33.25 20.56 -5.47
CA ASP A 386 31.81 20.69 -5.20
C ASP A 386 31.03 20.99 -6.49
N LEU A 387 31.63 21.79 -7.38
CA LEU A 387 31.07 22.04 -8.70
C LEU A 387 30.97 20.75 -9.52
N LYS A 388 31.97 19.87 -9.46
CA LYS A 388 31.91 18.56 -10.14
C LYS A 388 30.82 17.66 -9.56
N ILE A 389 30.63 17.65 -8.24
CA ILE A 389 29.55 16.91 -7.59
C ILE A 389 28.19 17.46 -8.01
N LEU A 390 28.02 18.78 -8.03
CA LEU A 390 26.79 19.43 -8.50
C LEU A 390 26.51 19.12 -9.97
N GLU A 391 27.51 19.28 -10.84
CA GLU A 391 27.41 18.92 -12.26
C GLU A 391 27.00 17.45 -12.43
N PHE A 392 27.60 16.55 -11.66
CA PHE A 392 27.28 15.12 -11.66
C PHE A 392 25.80 14.86 -11.34
N TYR A 393 25.22 15.50 -10.33
CA TYR A 393 23.80 15.29 -9.95
C TYR A 393 22.80 16.19 -10.68
N SER A 394 23.27 17.14 -11.48
CA SER A 394 22.42 18.18 -12.04
C SER A 394 21.63 17.77 -13.28
N ILE A 395 20.46 18.40 -13.44
CA ILE A 395 19.71 18.45 -14.68
C ILE A 395 19.15 19.84 -14.93
N ASP A 396 19.08 20.25 -16.19
CA ASP A 396 18.47 21.53 -16.54
C ASP A 396 16.96 21.53 -16.22
N ALA A 397 16.51 22.61 -15.58
CA ALA A 397 15.11 22.77 -15.20
C ALA A 397 14.12 22.70 -16.39
N SER A 398 14.57 22.95 -17.64
CA SER A 398 13.71 22.80 -18.82
C SER A 398 13.42 21.35 -19.21
N PHE A 399 14.25 20.40 -18.75
CA PHE A 399 14.16 18.99 -19.14
C PHE A 399 13.76 18.06 -18.00
N VAL A 400 13.85 18.48 -16.74
CA VAL A 400 13.49 17.67 -15.58
C VAL A 400 12.01 17.23 -15.61
N ASN A 401 11.75 15.98 -15.21
CA ASN A 401 10.41 15.39 -15.13
C ASN A 401 9.59 15.57 -16.42
N SER A 402 10.25 15.56 -17.57
CA SER A 402 9.58 15.64 -18.87
C SER A 402 8.49 14.56 -18.99
N ASN A 403 7.31 14.95 -19.47
CA ASN A 403 6.08 14.13 -19.56
C ASN A 403 5.42 13.67 -18.24
N TYR A 404 6.03 13.90 -17.07
CA TYR A 404 5.41 13.57 -15.78
C TYR A 404 4.10 14.34 -15.58
N SER A 405 2.96 13.66 -15.47
CA SER A 405 1.66 14.34 -15.40
C SER A 405 0.55 13.51 -14.74
N THR A 406 0.29 12.32 -15.26
CA THR A 406 -0.78 11.42 -14.81
C THR A 406 -0.23 10.01 -14.58
N ILE A 407 -1.05 9.12 -13.99
CA ILE A 407 -0.73 7.68 -13.87
C ILE A 407 -0.38 7.07 -15.23
N ASP A 408 -1.18 7.39 -16.27
CA ASP A 408 -1.00 6.82 -17.61
C ASP A 408 0.31 7.25 -18.28
N ASN A 409 0.92 8.36 -17.85
CA ASN A 409 2.14 8.91 -18.44
C ASN A 409 3.41 8.60 -17.66
N LEU A 410 3.32 7.83 -16.57
CA LEU A 410 4.51 7.41 -15.83
C LEU A 410 5.52 6.69 -16.73
N LYS A 411 5.04 5.84 -17.66
CA LYS A 411 5.87 5.11 -18.63
C LYS A 411 6.65 5.99 -19.60
N GLU A 412 6.13 7.18 -19.89
CA GLU A 412 6.68 8.13 -20.87
C GLU A 412 7.56 9.20 -20.20
N THR A 413 7.69 9.14 -18.86
CA THR A 413 8.43 10.13 -18.08
C THR A 413 9.92 9.91 -18.23
N ASN A 414 10.64 10.96 -18.62
CA ASN A 414 12.11 10.95 -18.69
C ASN A 414 12.69 11.97 -17.72
N ASN A 415 14.00 11.88 -17.49
CA ASN A 415 14.75 12.89 -16.73
C ASN A 415 14.19 13.09 -15.32
N LEU A 416 13.87 11.98 -14.66
CA LEU A 416 13.31 11.98 -13.31
C LEU A 416 14.22 12.72 -12.34
N PHE A 417 13.63 13.60 -11.54
CA PHE A 417 14.32 14.27 -10.43
C PHE A 417 14.97 13.28 -9.47
N ALA A 418 14.36 12.12 -9.26
CA ALA A 418 14.93 11.06 -8.41
C ALA A 418 16.30 10.53 -8.91
N MET A 419 16.62 10.70 -10.18
CA MET A 419 17.91 10.30 -10.77
C MET A 419 18.87 11.47 -10.94
N ASN A 420 18.40 12.70 -10.78
CA ASN A 420 19.18 13.93 -10.88
C ASN A 420 18.67 14.94 -9.82
N PRO A 421 19.03 14.74 -8.54
CA PRO A 421 18.44 15.47 -7.41
C PRO A 421 18.89 16.93 -7.29
N VAL A 422 19.63 17.45 -8.27
CA VAL A 422 20.05 18.86 -8.33
C VAL A 422 19.48 19.47 -9.61
N LEU A 423 18.92 20.68 -9.52
CA LEU A 423 18.46 21.42 -10.70
C LEU A 423 19.46 22.49 -11.07
N LYS A 424 19.69 22.65 -12.38
CA LYS A 424 20.43 23.77 -12.95
C LYS A 424 19.45 24.74 -13.58
N TYR A 425 19.47 25.99 -13.13
CA TYR A 425 18.61 27.06 -13.65
C TYR A 425 19.31 28.42 -13.45
N GLU A 426 19.30 29.27 -14.48
CA GLU A 426 19.87 30.64 -14.43
C GLU A 426 21.29 30.74 -13.80
N ASN A 427 22.22 29.87 -14.22
CA ASN A 427 23.59 29.77 -13.67
C ASN A 427 23.70 29.42 -12.18
N LYS A 428 22.62 28.93 -11.59
CA LYS A 428 22.55 28.46 -10.20
C LYS A 428 22.25 26.97 -10.16
N TYR A 429 22.70 26.34 -9.08
CA TYR A 429 22.33 24.98 -8.71
C TYR A 429 21.36 25.04 -7.53
N PHE A 430 20.27 24.29 -7.65
CA PHE A 430 19.23 24.20 -6.62
C PHE A 430 19.19 22.78 -6.10
N ILE A 431 19.40 22.63 -4.79
CA ILE A 431 19.19 21.37 -4.08
C ILE A 431 17.87 21.49 -3.34
N ILE A 432 16.88 20.69 -3.77
CA ILE A 432 15.50 20.78 -3.28
C ILE A 432 15.19 19.59 -2.39
N GLY A 433 14.78 19.87 -1.15
CA GLY A 433 14.29 18.88 -0.19
C GLY A 433 15.35 17.85 0.21
N TYR A 434 16.62 18.26 0.41
CA TYR A 434 17.71 17.35 0.77
C TYR A 434 17.34 16.44 1.96
N LYS A 435 16.64 16.98 2.97
CA LYS A 435 16.12 16.24 4.13
C LYS A 435 15.28 15.01 3.75
N CYS A 436 14.46 15.12 2.69
CA CYS A 436 13.51 14.10 2.25
C CYS A 436 13.97 13.24 1.07
N PHE A 437 15.01 13.67 0.34
CA PHE A 437 15.41 13.06 -0.94
C PHE A 437 16.83 12.49 -0.93
N LYS A 438 17.42 12.23 0.25
CA LYS A 438 18.78 11.66 0.38
C LYS A 438 19.00 10.39 -0.45
N MET A 439 18.04 9.48 -0.47
CA MET A 439 18.16 8.23 -1.24
C MET A 439 18.14 8.42 -2.76
N ASN A 440 17.71 9.59 -3.26
CA ASN A 440 17.86 9.94 -4.68
C ASN A 440 19.34 10.15 -5.03
N PHE A 441 20.14 10.71 -4.11
CA PHE A 441 21.60 10.87 -4.31
C PHE A 441 22.32 9.52 -4.34
N TYR A 442 21.97 8.61 -3.41
CA TYR A 442 22.50 7.25 -3.42
C TYR A 442 22.13 6.51 -4.72
N THR A 443 20.85 6.52 -5.09
CA THR A 443 20.37 5.82 -6.30
C THR A 443 21.04 6.38 -7.56
N SER A 444 21.10 7.70 -7.69
CA SER A 444 21.78 8.36 -8.81
C SER A 444 23.26 8.02 -8.89
N LEU A 445 23.96 7.96 -7.75
CA LEU A 445 25.36 7.56 -7.67
C LEU A 445 25.58 6.13 -8.19
N VAL A 446 24.83 5.17 -7.65
CA VAL A 446 24.94 3.76 -8.03
C VAL A 446 24.64 3.56 -9.52
N GLU A 447 23.59 4.19 -10.03
CA GLU A 447 23.21 4.09 -11.44
C GLU A 447 24.30 4.65 -12.36
N LYS A 448 24.88 5.80 -12.02
CA LYS A 448 25.97 6.41 -12.81
C LYS A 448 27.26 5.60 -12.74
N ILE A 449 27.61 5.04 -11.58
CA ILE A 449 28.72 4.06 -11.46
C ILE A 449 28.44 2.86 -12.37
N ARG A 450 27.22 2.32 -12.35
CA ARG A 450 26.85 1.16 -13.16
C ARG A 450 27.03 1.41 -14.66
N HIS A 451 26.68 2.61 -15.11
CA HIS A 451 26.73 2.97 -16.52
C HIS A 451 28.13 3.33 -17.01
N THR A 452 28.97 3.93 -16.15
CA THR A 452 30.26 4.51 -16.56
C THR A 452 31.48 3.72 -16.11
N ILE A 453 31.40 3.02 -14.98
CA ILE A 453 32.56 2.38 -14.33
C ILE A 453 32.40 0.86 -14.26
N ASP A 454 31.31 0.37 -13.66
CA ASP A 454 31.16 -1.06 -13.36
C ASP A 454 29.71 -1.54 -13.53
N LYS A 455 29.43 -2.20 -14.66
CA LYS A 455 28.10 -2.76 -14.96
C LYS A 455 27.62 -3.80 -13.93
N ALA A 456 28.54 -4.43 -13.19
CA ALA A 456 28.25 -5.44 -12.18
C ALA A 456 28.20 -4.89 -10.75
N ILE A 457 28.23 -3.56 -10.55
CA ILE A 457 28.23 -2.92 -9.22
C ILE A 457 27.11 -3.42 -8.31
N ASN A 458 25.93 -3.72 -8.86
CA ASN A 458 24.79 -4.22 -8.08
C ASN A 458 25.06 -5.56 -7.38
N GLN A 459 25.89 -6.43 -7.97
CA GLN A 459 26.27 -7.68 -7.31
C GLN A 459 27.17 -7.39 -6.09
N LYS A 460 28.18 -6.55 -6.26
CA LYS A 460 29.11 -6.13 -5.20
C LYS A 460 28.38 -5.39 -4.07
N ILE A 461 27.40 -4.57 -4.42
CA ILE A 461 26.51 -3.92 -3.45
C ILE A 461 25.77 -4.96 -2.60
N GLY A 462 25.28 -6.03 -3.21
CA GLY A 462 24.62 -7.12 -2.47
C GLY A 462 25.54 -7.72 -1.42
N GLU A 463 26.76 -8.11 -1.82
CA GLU A 463 27.78 -8.69 -0.94
C GLU A 463 28.17 -7.73 0.20
N ASN A 464 28.35 -6.45 -0.10
CA ASN A 464 28.72 -5.45 0.91
C ASN A 464 27.57 -5.09 1.87
N VAL A 465 26.31 -5.25 1.46
CA VAL A 465 25.16 -5.08 2.37
C VAL A 465 25.16 -6.17 3.44
N ASP A 466 25.50 -7.41 3.10
CA ASP A 466 25.52 -8.52 4.06
C ASP A 466 26.60 -8.26 5.13
N ILE A 467 27.79 -7.82 4.69
CA ILE A 467 28.89 -7.41 5.59
C ILE A 467 28.47 -6.24 6.47
N PHE A 468 27.83 -5.22 5.88
CA PHE A 468 27.41 -4.04 6.62
C PHE A 468 26.34 -4.39 7.67
N LEU A 469 25.38 -5.24 7.32
CA LEU A 469 24.36 -5.72 8.25
C LEU A 469 25.00 -6.46 9.43
N GLU A 470 25.93 -7.39 9.19
CA GLU A 470 26.66 -8.07 10.26
C GLU A 470 27.37 -7.06 11.18
N SER A 471 28.03 -6.04 10.62
CA SER A 471 28.73 -5.01 11.42
C SER A 471 27.79 -4.20 12.31
N ILE A 472 26.60 -3.82 11.82
CA ILE A 472 25.60 -3.08 12.61
C ILE A 472 25.18 -3.88 13.85
N PHE A 473 24.91 -5.18 13.67
CA PHE A 473 24.49 -6.02 14.79
C PHE A 473 25.67 -6.35 15.71
N GLU A 474 26.88 -6.52 15.19
CA GLU A 474 28.07 -6.68 16.04
C GLU A 474 28.29 -5.48 16.97
N ASP A 475 28.08 -4.25 16.48
CA ASP A 475 28.23 -3.01 17.25
C ASP A 475 27.25 -2.89 18.44
N ILE A 476 26.06 -3.50 18.33
CA ILE A 476 24.99 -3.37 19.36
C ILE A 476 24.73 -4.68 20.13
N LYS A 477 25.52 -5.73 19.90
CA LYS A 477 25.31 -7.06 20.49
C LYS A 477 25.29 -7.05 22.02
N ASP A 478 26.21 -6.30 22.65
CA ASP A 478 26.38 -6.30 24.10
C ASP A 478 25.25 -5.52 24.77
N LYS A 479 24.80 -4.45 24.13
CA LYS A 479 23.65 -3.63 24.55
C LYS A 479 22.37 -4.46 24.65
N HIS A 480 22.14 -5.32 23.66
CA HIS A 480 20.91 -6.13 23.55
C HIS A 480 21.07 -7.60 23.95
N LYS A 481 22.26 -8.00 24.42
CA LYS A 481 22.58 -9.32 25.00
C LYS A 481 22.20 -10.50 24.11
N TYR A 482 22.80 -10.56 22.93
CA TYR A 482 22.62 -11.68 22.01
C TYR A 482 23.94 -12.19 21.42
N GLU A 483 23.92 -13.41 20.90
CA GLU A 483 25.05 -13.96 20.14
C GLU A 483 24.79 -13.87 18.63
N ILE A 484 25.86 -13.66 17.86
CA ILE A 484 25.82 -13.53 16.40
C ILE A 484 26.40 -14.76 15.71
N PHE A 485 25.71 -15.19 14.65
CA PHE A 485 26.10 -16.25 13.72
C PHE A 485 25.88 -15.80 12.28
N SER A 486 26.79 -16.12 11.37
CA SER A 486 26.68 -15.81 9.93
C SER A 486 27.47 -16.82 9.09
N GLY A 487 27.11 -16.91 7.81
CA GLY A 487 27.75 -17.76 6.81
C GLY A 487 27.25 -19.20 6.79
N ASN A 488 28.05 -20.06 6.15
CA ASN A 488 27.73 -21.48 5.96
C ASN A 488 27.63 -22.26 7.28
N TYR A 489 26.66 -23.16 7.37
CA TYR A 489 26.47 -24.04 8.54
C TYR A 489 26.15 -25.49 8.17
N THR A 490 26.35 -26.39 9.13
CA THR A 490 25.93 -27.80 9.05
C THR A 490 25.27 -28.24 10.35
N PRO A 491 24.37 -29.24 10.35
CA PRO A 491 23.72 -29.91 9.20
C PRO A 491 22.65 -29.05 8.49
N PRO A 492 22.18 -29.46 7.27
CA PRO A 492 22.58 -30.62 6.48
C PRO A 492 23.88 -30.40 5.70
N LYS A 493 24.77 -31.40 5.65
CA LYS A 493 26.04 -31.32 4.91
C LYS A 493 25.86 -31.22 3.39
N LYS A 494 24.85 -31.87 2.83
CA LYS A 494 24.66 -31.97 1.37
C LYS A 494 24.23 -30.64 0.73
N ASP A 495 23.46 -29.84 1.46
CA ASP A 495 22.87 -28.61 0.89
C ASP A 495 23.75 -27.38 1.14
N ASN A 496 24.83 -27.52 1.93
CA ASN A 496 25.71 -26.44 2.43
C ASN A 496 24.96 -25.11 2.62
N PRO A 497 23.97 -25.07 3.53
CA PRO A 497 23.16 -23.88 3.71
C PRO A 497 23.99 -22.74 4.28
N GLU A 498 23.66 -21.54 3.83
CA GLU A 498 24.23 -20.27 4.28
C GLU A 498 23.13 -19.42 4.88
N SER A 499 23.43 -18.72 5.98
CA SER A 499 22.55 -17.71 6.55
C SER A 499 23.31 -16.39 6.63
N ASP A 500 22.72 -15.33 6.08
CA ASP A 500 23.35 -14.01 6.05
C ASP A 500 23.63 -13.52 7.48
N LEU A 501 22.64 -13.60 8.37
CA LEU A 501 22.81 -13.30 9.79
C LEU A 501 21.77 -14.04 10.64
N ALA A 502 22.19 -14.53 11.80
CA ALA A 502 21.32 -15.07 12.83
C ALA A 502 21.71 -14.55 14.22
N LEU A 503 20.71 -14.12 14.98
CA LEU A 503 20.86 -13.63 16.35
C LEU A 503 20.24 -14.62 17.32
N LYS A 504 20.98 -14.97 18.37
CA LYS A 504 20.48 -15.82 19.46
C LYS A 504 20.23 -14.98 20.70
N LEU A 505 18.96 -14.86 21.08
CA LEU A 505 18.52 -14.27 22.33
C LEU A 505 18.07 -15.35 23.31
N GLU A 506 17.70 -14.95 24.52
CA GLU A 506 17.20 -15.85 25.57
C GLU A 506 15.92 -16.60 25.13
N LYS A 507 14.98 -15.89 24.49
CA LYS A 507 13.65 -16.42 24.13
C LYS A 507 13.40 -16.54 22.63
N ASP A 508 14.29 -15.98 21.82
CA ASP A 508 14.08 -15.84 20.37
C ASP A 508 15.37 -16.16 19.61
N ILE A 509 15.23 -16.70 18.40
CA ILE A 509 16.25 -16.74 17.35
C ILE A 509 15.73 -15.89 16.20
N ILE A 510 16.52 -14.92 15.74
CA ILE A 510 16.15 -14.05 14.63
C ILE A 510 17.07 -14.37 13.45
N PHE A 511 16.50 -14.87 12.35
CA PHE A 511 17.21 -15.03 11.09
C PHE A 511 16.94 -13.83 10.19
N PHE A 512 18.00 -13.32 9.57
CA PHE A 512 17.96 -12.29 8.55
C PHE A 512 18.41 -12.87 7.22
N GLU A 513 17.76 -12.42 6.15
CA GLU A 513 18.13 -12.75 4.78
C GLU A 513 17.97 -11.49 3.92
N ASN A 514 19.05 -11.03 3.33
CA ASN A 514 19.10 -9.83 2.52
C ASN A 514 18.91 -10.14 1.03
N LYS A 515 18.20 -9.26 0.32
CA LYS A 515 18.06 -9.32 -1.13
C LYS A 515 18.18 -7.95 -1.76
N ASN A 516 19.14 -7.83 -2.68
CA ASN A 516 19.35 -6.64 -3.50
C ASN A 516 18.53 -6.72 -4.81
N LYS A 517 17.20 -6.62 -4.71
CA LYS A 517 16.29 -6.58 -5.86
C LYS A 517 15.42 -5.32 -5.83
N TYR A 518 15.42 -4.60 -6.94
CA TYR A 518 14.62 -3.38 -7.14
C TYR A 518 13.28 -3.74 -7.78
N LEU A 519 12.25 -2.95 -7.48
CA LEU A 519 11.07 -2.88 -8.35
C LEU A 519 11.52 -2.35 -9.73
N THR A 520 11.17 -3.06 -10.78
CA THR A 520 11.45 -2.64 -12.15
C THR A 520 10.63 -1.41 -12.52
N ALA A 521 11.05 -0.71 -13.57
CA ALA A 521 10.30 0.43 -14.10
C ALA A 521 8.84 0.04 -14.41
N GLN A 522 8.62 -1.12 -15.03
CA GLN A 522 7.26 -1.60 -15.32
C GLN A 522 6.42 -1.82 -14.05
N SER A 523 7.03 -2.33 -12.98
CA SER A 523 6.38 -2.45 -11.68
C SER A 523 6.00 -1.07 -11.12
N PHE A 524 6.93 -0.11 -11.10
CA PHE A 524 6.65 1.28 -10.70
C PHE A 524 5.54 1.93 -11.53
N PHE A 525 5.35 1.52 -12.78
CA PHE A 525 4.27 1.98 -13.65
C PHE A 525 2.92 1.26 -13.43
N GLY A 526 2.82 0.40 -12.41
CA GLY A 526 1.60 -0.29 -12.03
C GLY A 526 1.31 -1.56 -12.85
N SER A 527 2.33 -2.19 -13.45
CA SER A 527 2.16 -3.48 -14.12
C SER A 527 1.99 -4.60 -13.09
N GLU A 528 0.78 -5.13 -13.00
CA GLU A 528 0.41 -6.19 -12.06
C GLU A 528 1.31 -7.43 -12.14
N THR A 529 1.59 -7.91 -13.35
CA THR A 529 2.43 -9.09 -13.59
C THR A 529 3.88 -8.86 -13.20
N GLU A 530 4.44 -7.69 -13.51
CA GLU A 530 5.83 -7.36 -13.15
C GLU A 530 5.96 -7.10 -11.64
N ILE A 531 4.95 -6.52 -10.98
CA ILE A 531 4.93 -6.36 -9.52
C ILE A 531 5.01 -7.73 -8.83
N LEU A 532 4.18 -8.69 -9.24
CA LEU A 532 4.20 -10.04 -8.68
C LEU A 532 5.56 -10.73 -8.90
N LYS A 533 6.13 -10.58 -10.10
CA LYS A 533 7.45 -11.12 -10.44
C LYS A 533 8.55 -10.52 -9.56
N ASP A 534 8.63 -9.20 -9.45
CA ASP A 534 9.66 -8.54 -8.65
C ASP A 534 9.53 -8.88 -7.16
N LEU A 535 8.30 -8.91 -6.64
CA LEU A 535 8.04 -9.34 -5.26
C LEU A 535 8.42 -10.81 -5.03
N THR A 536 8.22 -11.68 -6.02
CA THR A 536 8.63 -13.09 -5.95
C THR A 536 10.15 -13.25 -5.96
N LEU A 537 10.83 -12.54 -6.87
CA LEU A 537 12.30 -12.57 -6.99
C LEU A 537 13.02 -11.90 -5.80
N SER A 538 12.32 -11.08 -5.01
CA SER A 538 12.85 -10.44 -3.81
C SER A 538 12.34 -11.15 -2.53
N PHE A 539 11.11 -10.84 -2.13
CA PHE A 539 10.56 -11.22 -0.84
C PHE A 539 10.32 -12.73 -0.73
N VAL A 540 9.66 -13.36 -1.72
CA VAL A 540 9.38 -14.82 -1.67
C VAL A 540 10.67 -15.62 -1.67
N PHE A 541 11.67 -15.22 -2.46
CA PHE A 541 12.96 -15.87 -2.48
C PHE A 541 13.71 -15.74 -1.14
N SER A 542 13.68 -14.57 -0.49
CA SER A 542 14.25 -14.39 0.85
C SER A 542 13.51 -15.27 1.89
N GLN A 543 12.18 -15.26 1.88
CA GLN A 543 11.36 -16.06 2.78
C GLN A 543 11.62 -17.55 2.62
N LYS A 544 11.82 -18.04 1.39
CA LYS A 544 12.21 -19.42 1.13
C LYS A 544 13.47 -19.83 1.91
N GLN A 545 14.52 -19.00 1.93
CA GLN A 545 15.74 -19.30 2.69
C GLN A 545 15.51 -19.25 4.20
N LEU A 546 14.75 -18.25 4.67
CA LEU A 546 14.40 -18.11 6.07
C LEU A 546 13.59 -19.31 6.61
N PHE A 547 12.61 -19.80 5.86
CA PHE A 547 11.88 -21.03 6.22
C PHE A 547 12.78 -22.27 6.17
N LYS A 548 13.74 -22.34 5.25
CA LYS A 548 14.76 -23.40 5.22
C LYS A 548 15.60 -23.39 6.51
N HIS A 549 15.98 -22.21 7.00
CA HIS A 549 16.73 -22.07 8.26
C HIS A 549 15.89 -22.50 9.46
N GLU A 550 14.64 -22.04 9.55
CA GLU A 550 13.71 -22.46 10.59
C GLU A 550 13.56 -23.99 10.61
N ARG A 551 13.33 -24.58 9.44
CA ARG A 551 13.22 -26.03 9.28
C ARG A 551 14.46 -26.74 9.80
N ASN A 552 15.65 -26.30 9.38
CA ASN A 552 16.91 -26.93 9.74
C ASN A 552 17.18 -26.85 11.24
N ILE A 553 17.05 -25.67 11.86
CA ILE A 553 17.32 -25.50 13.30
C ILE A 553 16.34 -26.30 14.16
N LYS A 554 15.05 -26.34 13.82
CA LYS A 554 14.04 -27.11 14.57
C LYS A 554 14.22 -28.63 14.40
N LYS A 555 14.62 -29.08 13.21
CA LYS A 555 14.87 -30.51 12.92
C LYS A 555 16.13 -31.03 13.60
N TYR A 556 17.24 -30.30 13.48
CA TYR A 556 18.54 -30.77 13.97
C TYR A 556 18.87 -30.31 15.39
N LYS A 557 18.11 -29.36 15.94
CA LYS A 557 18.28 -28.73 17.28
C LYS A 557 19.62 -28.00 17.50
N LYS A 558 20.58 -28.16 16.59
CA LYS A 558 21.90 -27.55 16.65
C LYS A 558 22.46 -27.35 15.25
N LEU A 559 22.93 -26.14 14.98
CA LEU A 559 23.68 -25.78 13.76
C LEU A 559 25.10 -25.38 14.14
N VAL A 560 26.07 -25.79 13.35
CA VAL A 560 27.49 -25.46 13.51
C VAL A 560 27.91 -24.60 12.33
N PHE A 561 28.14 -23.33 12.61
CA PHE A 561 28.58 -22.33 11.66
C PHE A 561 30.10 -22.40 11.43
N HIS A 562 30.57 -21.72 10.40
CA HIS A 562 32.00 -21.47 10.19
C HIS A 562 32.66 -20.91 11.47
N LYS A 563 33.92 -21.28 11.74
CA LYS A 563 34.64 -21.03 13.01
C LYS A 563 34.14 -21.84 14.23
N GLN A 564 33.35 -22.90 14.02
CA GLN A 564 32.83 -23.80 15.07
C GLN A 564 31.89 -23.17 16.10
N LYS A 565 31.33 -21.98 15.81
CA LYS A 565 30.22 -21.41 16.60
C LYS A 565 28.99 -22.32 16.50
N LYS A 566 28.34 -22.58 17.64
CA LYS A 566 27.22 -23.54 17.76
C LYS A 566 25.94 -22.81 18.12
N LEU A 567 25.00 -22.73 17.19
CA LEU A 567 23.65 -22.26 17.45
C LEU A 567 22.80 -23.43 17.95
N VAL A 568 22.43 -23.42 19.23
CA VAL A 568 21.60 -24.45 19.86
C VAL A 568 20.16 -23.94 19.99
N TYR A 569 19.18 -24.80 19.72
CA TYR A 569 17.76 -24.51 19.84
C TYR A 569 17.15 -25.20 21.06
N ASN A 570 16.62 -24.38 21.97
CA ASN A 570 15.95 -24.77 23.20
C ASN A 570 14.49 -24.29 23.20
N ASN A 571 13.78 -24.47 22.08
CA ASN A 571 12.38 -24.08 21.91
C ASN A 571 12.12 -22.56 21.95
N GLU A 572 13.07 -21.77 21.48
CA GLU A 572 12.88 -20.33 21.27
C GLU A 572 11.91 -20.04 20.12
N ASN A 573 11.34 -18.84 20.08
CA ASN A 573 10.61 -18.37 18.90
C ASN A 573 11.57 -18.17 17.72
N ILE A 574 11.11 -18.36 16.48
CA ILE A 574 11.95 -18.17 15.29
C ILE A 574 11.38 -17.05 14.42
N ILE A 575 12.00 -15.88 14.54
CA ILE A 575 11.65 -14.68 13.79
C ILE A 575 12.45 -14.65 12.50
N LYS A 576 11.79 -14.35 11.39
CA LYS A 576 12.35 -14.39 10.04
C LYS A 576 12.22 -13.01 9.40
N ILE A 577 13.33 -12.32 9.20
CA ILE A 577 13.36 -10.95 8.70
C ILE A 577 14.01 -10.94 7.32
N SER A 578 13.21 -10.62 6.31
CA SER A 578 13.71 -10.29 4.98
C SER A 578 14.13 -8.82 4.95
N VAL A 579 15.37 -8.56 4.55
CA VAL A 579 15.88 -7.19 4.37
C VAL A 579 16.01 -6.90 2.87
N SER A 580 15.48 -5.76 2.44
CA SER A 580 15.66 -5.24 1.09
C SER A 580 16.59 -4.05 1.13
N THR A 581 17.54 -3.98 0.21
CA THR A 581 18.39 -2.80 0.02
C THR A 581 17.62 -1.52 -0.36
N ASN A 582 16.36 -1.68 -0.79
CA ASN A 582 15.49 -0.63 -1.24
C ASN A 582 14.26 -0.48 -0.36
N ASN A 583 13.83 0.76 -0.15
CA ASN A 583 12.52 1.07 0.43
C ASN A 583 11.36 0.87 -0.54
N TRP A 584 10.49 -0.10 -0.24
CA TRP A 584 9.26 -0.38 -1.00
C TRP A 584 8.01 0.27 -0.35
N PHE A 585 8.22 1.21 0.58
CA PHE A 585 7.21 2.04 1.21
C PHE A 585 6.10 1.20 1.88
N ASN A 586 4.84 1.54 1.62
CA ASN A 586 3.67 0.88 2.18
C ASN A 586 3.54 -0.61 1.82
N ILE A 587 4.23 -1.12 0.80
CA ILE A 587 4.25 -2.57 0.53
C ILE A 587 4.85 -3.34 1.71
N MET A 588 5.85 -2.75 2.38
CA MET A 588 6.52 -3.35 3.54
C MET A 588 5.68 -3.29 4.82
N ASN A 589 4.57 -2.54 4.82
CA ASN A 589 3.63 -2.50 5.93
C ASN A 589 2.64 -3.67 5.95
N ASN A 590 2.58 -4.45 4.88
CA ASN A 590 1.64 -5.56 4.75
C ASN A 590 1.90 -6.69 5.74
N SER A 591 0.84 -7.41 6.09
CA SER A 591 0.97 -8.73 6.70
C SER A 591 1.69 -9.67 5.74
N THR A 592 2.94 -9.98 6.06
CA THR A 592 3.80 -10.93 5.36
C THR A 592 3.12 -12.28 5.15
N LYS A 593 2.38 -12.78 6.15
CA LYS A 593 1.53 -13.98 6.03
C LYS A 593 0.48 -13.83 4.93
N THR A 594 -0.27 -12.73 4.91
CA THR A 594 -1.32 -12.49 3.91
C THR A 594 -0.73 -12.41 2.52
N ILE A 595 0.39 -11.70 2.35
CA ILE A 595 1.10 -11.59 1.07
C ILE A 595 1.61 -12.96 0.60
N LEU A 596 2.34 -13.70 1.44
CA LEU A 596 2.89 -15.02 1.08
C LEU A 596 1.80 -16.00 0.67
N THR A 597 0.76 -16.13 1.50
CA THR A 597 -0.35 -17.06 1.21
C THR A 597 -1.15 -16.64 -0.02
N GLY A 598 -1.29 -15.34 -0.27
CA GLY A 598 -1.93 -14.83 -1.47
C GLY A 598 -1.12 -15.10 -2.74
N ILE A 599 0.19 -14.84 -2.75
CA ILE A 599 1.06 -15.11 -3.90
C ILE A 599 1.08 -16.62 -4.23
N ILE A 600 1.18 -17.48 -3.21
CA ILE A 600 1.12 -18.94 -3.38
C ILE A 600 -0.15 -19.37 -4.12
N LYS A 601 -1.30 -18.80 -3.78
CA LYS A 601 -2.59 -19.08 -4.44
C LYS A 601 -2.65 -18.55 -5.87
N LEU A 602 -1.90 -17.50 -6.19
CA LEU A 602 -1.85 -16.87 -7.52
C LEU A 602 -0.86 -17.55 -8.47
N GLY A 603 -0.26 -18.69 -8.10
CA GLY A 603 0.83 -19.34 -8.84
C GLY A 603 0.64 -19.49 -10.36
N PHE A 604 -0.60 -19.57 -10.85
CA PHE A 604 -0.94 -19.64 -12.27
C PHE A 604 -0.65 -18.34 -13.06
N ILE A 605 -0.70 -17.15 -12.43
CA ILE A 605 -0.38 -15.87 -13.09
C ILE A 605 1.13 -15.76 -13.35
N ILE A 606 1.92 -16.39 -12.50
CA ILE A 606 3.40 -16.37 -12.52
C ILE A 606 3.95 -17.41 -13.50
N ASP A 607 3.11 -18.27 -14.11
CA ASP A 607 3.53 -19.34 -15.01
C ASP A 607 4.34 -18.88 -16.23
N SER A 608 4.24 -17.60 -16.59
CA SER A 608 5.02 -16.98 -17.66
C SER A 608 6.48 -16.65 -17.29
N PHE A 609 6.87 -16.78 -16.01
CA PHE A 609 8.21 -16.43 -15.50
C PHE A 609 8.90 -17.63 -14.84
N SER A 610 9.86 -18.25 -15.53
CA SER A 610 10.51 -19.51 -15.11
C SER A 610 11.15 -19.44 -13.71
N ASP A 611 11.88 -18.37 -13.42
CA ASP A 611 12.62 -18.23 -12.15
C ASP A 611 11.68 -17.96 -10.97
N ALA A 612 10.70 -17.09 -11.17
CA ALA A 612 9.69 -16.78 -10.16
C ALA A 612 8.85 -18.03 -9.83
N LYS A 613 8.45 -18.80 -10.86
CA LYS A 613 7.76 -20.08 -10.69
C LYS A 613 8.59 -21.08 -9.91
N LYS A 614 9.88 -21.22 -10.24
CA LYS A 614 10.80 -22.11 -9.51
C LYS A 614 10.85 -21.75 -8.02
N TYR A 615 11.05 -20.49 -7.67
CA TYR A 615 11.12 -20.08 -6.26
C TYR A 615 9.79 -20.25 -5.53
N LEU A 616 8.67 -20.01 -6.20
CA LEU A 616 7.36 -20.23 -5.60
C LEU A 616 7.12 -21.71 -5.29
N ASN A 617 7.45 -22.60 -6.22
CA ASN A 617 7.34 -24.05 -6.02
C ASN A 617 8.25 -24.52 -4.88
N GLU A 618 9.51 -24.09 -4.86
CA GLU A 618 10.43 -24.45 -3.78
C GLU A 618 9.96 -23.94 -2.41
N LEU A 619 9.36 -22.74 -2.34
CA LEU A 619 8.74 -22.26 -1.11
C LEU A 619 7.57 -23.16 -0.71
N GLN A 620 6.66 -23.48 -1.64
CA GLN A 620 5.52 -24.36 -1.36
C GLN A 620 5.98 -25.72 -0.83
N ASP A 621 7.00 -26.31 -1.43
CA ASP A 621 7.57 -27.59 -0.98
C ASP A 621 8.09 -27.51 0.46
N ILE A 622 8.83 -26.43 0.79
CA ILE A 622 9.34 -26.20 2.16
C ILE A 622 8.18 -26.02 3.15
N LEU A 623 7.14 -25.27 2.77
CA LEU A 623 5.98 -25.05 3.63
C LEU A 623 5.18 -26.34 3.85
N ILE A 624 5.06 -27.20 2.83
CA ILE A 624 4.44 -28.52 2.96
C ILE A 624 5.27 -29.39 3.91
N GLU A 625 6.59 -29.46 3.74
CA GLU A 625 7.49 -30.22 4.63
C GLU A 625 7.36 -29.76 6.09
N ILE A 626 7.35 -28.44 6.31
CA ILE A 626 7.15 -27.84 7.64
C ILE A 626 5.79 -28.25 8.22
N SER A 627 4.71 -28.12 7.45
CA SER A 627 3.34 -28.40 7.91
C SER A 627 3.09 -29.87 8.32
N GLN A 628 3.87 -30.81 7.76
CA GLN A 628 3.73 -32.24 8.04
C GLN A 628 4.47 -32.67 9.33
N HIS A 629 5.32 -31.81 9.88
CA HIS A 629 6.14 -32.13 11.04
C HIS A 629 5.43 -31.71 12.34
N LYS A 630 5.23 -32.66 13.28
CA LYS A 630 4.42 -32.46 14.50
C LYS A 630 4.88 -31.30 15.40
N ASP A 631 6.17 -30.96 15.35
CA ASP A 631 6.78 -29.88 16.13
C ASP A 631 6.60 -28.48 15.51
N PHE A 632 5.87 -28.36 14.39
CA PHE A 632 5.68 -27.09 13.69
C PHE A 632 4.22 -26.67 13.67
N ASP A 633 3.95 -25.51 14.25
CA ASP A 633 2.70 -24.78 14.02
C ASP A 633 2.91 -23.81 12.85
N MET A 634 2.28 -24.11 11.73
CA MET A 634 2.38 -23.30 10.51
C MET A 634 1.79 -21.90 10.67
N ASN A 635 0.77 -21.72 11.52
CA ASN A 635 0.21 -20.41 11.79
C ASN A 635 1.21 -19.53 12.55
N ILE A 636 1.91 -20.10 13.54
CA ILE A 636 2.97 -19.41 14.27
C ILE A 636 4.11 -19.07 13.33
N SER A 637 4.59 -20.05 12.56
CA SER A 637 5.73 -19.90 11.64
C SER A 637 5.49 -18.78 10.61
N LEU A 638 4.30 -18.72 9.99
CA LEU A 638 3.93 -17.64 9.06
C LEU A 638 3.80 -16.27 9.73
N ASN A 639 3.27 -16.21 10.95
CA ASN A 639 3.10 -14.96 11.70
C ASN A 639 4.42 -14.40 12.25
N GLN A 640 5.52 -15.17 12.19
CA GLN A 640 6.85 -14.75 12.64
C GLN A 640 7.75 -14.29 11.48
N THR A 641 7.16 -13.59 10.49
CA THR A 641 7.87 -13.11 9.30
C THR A 641 7.73 -11.61 9.15
N LEU A 642 8.79 -10.94 8.69
CA LEU A 642 8.80 -9.49 8.49
C LEU A 642 9.59 -9.14 7.22
N PHE A 643 9.20 -8.07 6.53
CA PHE A 643 9.90 -7.52 5.37
C PHE A 643 10.22 -6.04 5.61
N LEU A 644 11.51 -5.68 5.62
CA LEU A 644 11.97 -4.35 5.98
C LEU A 644 12.95 -3.79 4.95
N PRO A 645 13.01 -2.45 4.83
CA PRO A 645 14.08 -1.77 4.12
C PRO A 645 15.33 -1.71 5.01
N LEU A 646 16.51 -1.84 4.40
CA LEU A 646 17.79 -1.62 5.07
C LEU A 646 17.86 -0.21 5.67
N GLU A 647 17.18 0.76 5.05
CA GLU A 647 17.11 2.15 5.51
C GLU A 647 16.58 2.25 6.94
N LEU A 648 15.61 1.38 7.32
CA LEU A 648 15.07 1.36 8.67
C LEU A 648 16.11 0.87 9.68
N ILE A 649 16.86 -0.17 9.34
CA ILE A 649 17.90 -0.73 10.22
C ILE A 649 18.98 0.33 10.45
N VAL A 650 19.48 0.94 9.38
CA VAL A 650 20.57 1.93 9.45
C VAL A 650 20.13 3.20 10.20
N ASP A 651 18.88 3.65 10.04
CA ASP A 651 18.39 4.85 10.75
C ASP A 651 18.18 4.63 12.25
N LYS A 652 17.83 3.40 12.66
CA LYS A 652 17.27 3.10 13.99
C LYS A 652 18.10 2.16 14.86
N TYR A 653 19.15 1.51 14.35
CA TYR A 653 19.88 0.48 15.11
C TYR A 653 20.49 0.96 16.43
N LYS A 654 20.74 2.27 16.56
CA LYS A 654 21.28 2.89 17.78
C LYS A 654 20.23 3.06 18.88
N ASP A 655 18.94 2.92 18.59
CA ASP A 655 17.86 3.09 19.57
C ASP A 655 17.89 2.02 20.67
N ASP A 656 17.54 2.39 21.91
CA ASP A 656 17.59 1.47 23.06
C ASP A 656 16.66 0.27 22.95
N ASN A 657 15.52 0.45 22.29
CA ASN A 657 14.49 -0.57 22.13
C ASN A 657 14.50 -1.20 20.73
N PHE A 658 15.54 -1.00 19.92
CA PHE A 658 15.56 -1.39 18.50
C PHE A 658 15.14 -2.85 18.25
N ILE A 659 15.82 -3.81 18.89
CA ILE A 659 15.52 -5.25 18.74
C ILE A 659 14.09 -5.58 19.18
N GLU A 660 13.64 -5.01 20.30
CA GLU A 660 12.27 -5.24 20.81
C GLU A 660 11.20 -4.62 19.91
N ILE A 661 11.50 -3.51 19.23
CA ILE A 661 10.59 -2.92 18.24
C ILE A 661 10.57 -3.77 16.97
N LEU A 662 11.71 -4.28 16.47
CA LEU A 662 11.73 -5.22 15.35
C LEU A 662 10.84 -6.44 15.61
N LYS A 663 10.92 -7.00 16.82
CA LYS A 663 10.04 -8.10 17.27
C LYS A 663 8.57 -7.70 17.29
N THR A 664 8.25 -6.46 17.68
CA THR A 664 6.88 -5.95 17.72
C THR A 664 6.32 -5.72 16.31
N LEU A 665 7.15 -5.27 15.36
CA LEU A 665 6.77 -5.04 13.98
C LEU A 665 6.27 -6.30 13.27
N VAL A 666 6.82 -7.46 13.63
CA VAL A 666 6.36 -8.78 13.13
C VAL A 666 4.85 -8.99 13.33
N ALA A 667 4.31 -8.49 14.44
CA ALA A 667 2.89 -8.61 14.79
C ALA A 667 2.06 -7.36 14.46
N THR A 668 2.67 -6.32 13.89
CA THR A 668 2.02 -5.03 13.65
C THR A 668 1.73 -4.87 12.16
N CYS A 669 0.45 -4.66 11.81
CA CYS A 669 0.02 -4.33 10.45
C CYS A 669 -0.68 -2.98 10.46
N MET A 670 -0.10 -1.98 9.82
CA MET A 670 -0.64 -0.64 9.75
C MET A 670 -0.37 -0.05 8.35
N ASN A 671 -1.42 0.27 7.60
CA ASN A 671 -1.27 0.90 6.28
C ASN A 671 -0.86 2.39 6.43
N THR A 672 0.41 2.62 6.74
CA THR A 672 1.08 3.93 6.74
C THR A 672 1.84 4.14 5.42
N ASP A 673 2.38 5.34 5.18
CA ASP A 673 3.16 5.60 3.96
C ASP A 673 4.48 4.82 3.90
N ASN A 674 5.05 4.48 5.07
CA ASN A 674 6.34 3.82 5.19
C ASN A 674 6.44 3.07 6.52
N ILE A 675 7.13 1.92 6.53
CA ILE A 675 7.33 1.14 7.75
C ILE A 675 8.18 1.85 8.82
N LEU A 676 8.99 2.84 8.42
CA LEU A 676 9.67 3.73 9.37
C LEU A 676 8.67 4.49 10.25
N HIS A 677 7.52 4.91 9.72
CA HIS A 677 6.48 5.57 10.51
C HIS A 677 5.82 4.60 11.50
N THR A 678 5.66 3.33 11.10
CA THR A 678 5.16 2.28 12.00
C THR A 678 6.15 2.02 13.14
N TYR A 679 7.46 2.01 12.86
CA TYR A 679 8.51 1.92 13.88
C TYR A 679 8.44 3.09 14.87
N ASP A 680 8.43 4.33 14.36
CA ASP A 680 8.41 5.55 15.19
C ASP A 680 7.16 5.59 16.08
N TYR A 681 6.01 5.13 15.57
CA TYR A 681 4.78 5.03 16.34
C TYR A 681 4.84 4.00 17.47
N ILE A 682 5.45 2.82 17.22
CA ILE A 682 5.65 1.82 18.27
C ILE A 682 6.61 2.35 19.33
N GLN A 683 7.68 3.03 18.92
CA GLN A 683 8.63 3.66 19.84
C GLN A 683 7.94 4.69 20.72
N TYR A 684 7.12 5.56 20.11
CA TYR A 684 6.29 6.53 20.82
C TYR A 684 5.34 5.87 21.82
N ILE A 685 4.61 4.82 21.45
CA ILE A 685 3.72 4.12 22.40
C ILE A 685 4.49 3.57 23.58
N LYS A 686 5.68 3.00 23.34
CA LYS A 686 6.49 2.41 24.40
C LYS A 686 7.01 3.47 25.38
N SER A 687 7.38 4.66 24.90
CA SER A 687 7.85 5.75 25.77
C SER A 687 6.78 6.35 26.70
N TYR A 688 5.50 6.01 26.51
CA TYR A 688 4.40 6.41 27.39
C TYR A 688 3.97 5.31 28.37
N LYS A 689 4.53 4.10 28.26
CA LYS A 689 4.26 2.99 29.18
C LYS A 689 5.23 2.95 30.36
N ASP A 690 6.35 3.66 30.25
CA ASP A 690 7.28 3.99 31.32
C ASP A 690 6.91 5.35 31.92
#